data_AF-A0A7N8XR64-F1
#
_entry.id   AF-A0A7N8XR64-F1
#
_cell.length_a   1.000
_cell.length_b   1.000
_cell.length_c   1.000
_cell.angle_alpha   90.00
_cell.angle_beta   90.00
_cell.angle_gamma   90.00
#
_symmetry.space_group_name_H-M   'P 1'
#
loop_
_entity.id
_entity.type
_entity.pdbx_description
1 polymer ?
#
loop_
_entity_poly.entity_id
_entity_poly.type
_entity_poly.pdbx_seq_one_letter_code
_entity_poly.pdbx_strand_id
1 'polypeptide(L)'
;MAFSSLKDIWHFLMNQGILALVTSTGCAAASALQSLTDAMHIPHLFIQRNGDGAPRTACQLNPSPDGESYTLAARPPVRISDVLLTLVSELYWKKFIIFYESDYDIRGLQTFMDQASRLGLDVSLQRVDRNISRVFTDLFSTMRTEELNRYRDTLRRAVLLMSPRGAQVFIHQAVETNLASKDSHWVYANEEVSDADIMELVHSSLGRMTIIRQTFPLWRDTNVRCMRNNHRISSLLCDPQEGYLQSLEVSNLYLYDSVLMLANAFYRKLEDRKWHSMASLNCMRKSTKPWNGGWSMLDTIQKGRISGLTGLMDFRAEGSNSHVQFEILGTSYSETFGKDVKRLASWDAIRGLNGSLKENRIESGMQGVTLKIVTLLEEPFVMVAENILGQPKRYKGFSIDVLDALAKVLGFKYDIYQVGDGKYGSALPNGSWNGMIGELIGKRADLAISAITITPERESVVDFSKRYLDFSVGILMRKPEEKINIFSLLAPFDLAVWACIAAAIPVVGIMIFLLRRIQAVRCQNSTGGHPPPSVSTSLQSAIWIVYGAFVQQVALRIVMGSWWLFTLIVCSSYTANLAAYLTVSRMDNAVRSFQDLSKQVDLVYGTVKDSAMYEYFRAKGTNPLEQDSTFAELWKTINKNNGFENSVSSPSEGIKKVKSYAFLWDMAVVEYAALTDDDCTLTVAGNGMSTRGYGMALQHGSPYRDLFSQKILELQEKGDLDILKQKWWPKKGRCDLQSHMDSQPEGRALRLHSFAGVFCILAAGLLLALLVAALETWWNSNHCRREQPKEDKEVNLEQVHQRLNSLLDEDLAHKQLPGQSIEISALDIGSMQPSQSLEVLSARDYPTHRGPPPLSVTTFLQEGHGAGRTLGAAAGRTLALPLSSATMPSIRCKHRAPNGGLFRQSPVKTPMPMSYQPVPGGPIPEASEPSHGTSI
;
A
#
# COMPACT_ATOMS: atom_id res chain seq x y z
N MET A 1 -59.10 40.52 0.33
CA MET A 1 -59.07 41.69 -0.59
C MET A 1 -57.76 41.64 -1.38
N ALA A 2 -57.73 42.06 -2.64
CA ALA A 2 -56.48 42.16 -3.39
C ALA A 2 -55.84 43.54 -3.15
N PHE A 3 -54.60 43.57 -2.65
CA PHE A 3 -53.82 44.80 -2.43
C PHE A 3 -52.59 44.79 -3.32
N SER A 4 -52.29 45.92 -3.95
CA SER A 4 -51.18 46.08 -4.91
C SER A 4 -49.78 46.03 -4.31
N SER A 5 -49.62 46.34 -3.02
CA SER A 5 -48.31 46.33 -2.37
C SER A 5 -48.40 46.09 -0.86
N LEU A 6 -47.27 45.66 -0.28
CA LEU A 6 -47.03 45.57 1.16
C LEU A 6 -47.37 46.88 1.91
N LYS A 7 -47.09 48.03 1.27
CA LYS A 7 -47.36 49.36 1.80
C LYS A 7 -48.86 49.65 1.92
N ASP A 8 -49.65 49.19 0.95
CA ASP A 8 -51.11 49.39 0.95
C ASP A 8 -51.77 48.55 2.06
N ILE A 9 -51.30 47.30 2.23
CA ILE A 9 -51.72 46.40 3.31
C ILE A 9 -51.40 47.03 4.68
N TRP A 10 -50.15 47.48 4.88
CA TRP A 10 -49.74 48.13 6.13
C TRP A 10 -50.56 49.39 6.40
N HIS A 11 -50.75 50.26 5.40
CA HIS A 11 -51.55 51.47 5.56
C HIS A 11 -53.02 51.16 5.89
N PHE A 12 -53.61 50.10 5.32
CA PHE A 12 -54.96 49.65 5.66
C PHE A 12 -55.05 49.19 7.13
N LEU A 13 -54.19 48.26 7.55
CA LEU A 13 -54.17 47.71 8.92
C LEU A 13 -53.95 48.81 9.97
N MET A 14 -53.06 49.76 9.69
CA MET A 14 -52.70 50.83 10.62
C MET A 14 -53.83 51.85 10.81
N ASN A 15 -54.63 52.13 9.78
CA ASN A 15 -55.82 52.98 9.93
C ASN A 15 -56.97 52.25 10.67
N GLN A 16 -57.05 50.91 10.61
CA GLN A 16 -58.00 50.13 11.44
C GLN A 16 -57.54 50.02 12.90
N GLY A 17 -56.23 49.99 13.15
CA GLY A 17 -55.61 49.97 14.48
C GLY A 17 -55.38 48.55 15.00
N ILE A 18 -54.17 48.03 14.79
CA ILE A 18 -53.76 46.68 15.21
C ILE A 18 -53.00 46.69 16.56
N LEU A 19 -53.08 45.58 17.30
CA LEU A 19 -52.37 45.36 18.57
C LEU A 19 -51.06 44.58 18.41
N ALA A 20 -50.99 43.77 17.35
CA ALA A 20 -49.83 42.99 16.94
C ALA A 20 -49.99 42.65 15.45
N LEU A 21 -48.87 42.34 14.78
CA LEU A 21 -48.85 41.82 13.42
C LEU A 21 -48.29 40.40 13.42
N VAL A 22 -48.87 39.48 12.66
CA VAL A 22 -48.28 38.17 12.36
C VAL A 22 -48.05 38.09 10.85
N THR A 23 -46.85 37.75 10.39
CA THR A 23 -46.58 37.57 8.95
C THR A 23 -45.85 36.28 8.63
N SER A 24 -46.19 35.68 7.48
CA SER A 24 -45.52 34.51 6.91
C SER A 24 -44.92 34.90 5.56
N THR A 25 -43.67 35.36 5.55
CA THR A 25 -43.04 36.06 4.41
C THR A 25 -41.54 35.74 4.26
N GLY A 26 -40.93 36.13 3.13
CA GLY A 26 -39.48 36.04 2.92
C GLY A 26 -38.71 37.21 3.53
N CYS A 27 -37.41 37.04 3.76
CA CYS A 27 -36.57 37.98 4.52
C CYS A 27 -36.62 39.45 4.05
N ALA A 28 -36.74 39.70 2.75
CA ALA A 28 -36.79 41.06 2.20
C ALA A 28 -38.07 41.82 2.62
N ALA A 29 -39.23 41.15 2.60
CA ALA A 29 -40.48 41.70 3.10
C ALA A 29 -40.44 41.83 4.63
N ALA A 30 -39.86 40.85 5.33
CA ALA A 30 -39.70 40.88 6.78
C ALA A 30 -38.87 42.08 7.28
N SER A 31 -37.76 42.40 6.60
CA SER A 31 -36.93 43.56 6.92
C SER A 31 -37.65 44.90 6.66
N ALA A 32 -38.42 44.98 5.56
CA ALA A 32 -39.26 46.16 5.29
C ALA A 32 -40.39 46.34 6.33
N LEU A 33 -40.99 45.24 6.78
CA LEU A 33 -41.99 45.25 7.85
C LEU A 33 -41.36 45.63 9.19
N GLN A 34 -40.20 45.07 9.55
CA GLN A 34 -39.48 45.39 10.78
C GLN A 34 -39.28 46.90 10.93
N SER A 35 -38.78 47.57 9.88
CA SER A 35 -38.55 49.02 9.91
C SER A 35 -39.84 49.82 10.14
N LEU A 36 -41.01 49.29 9.78
CA LEU A 36 -42.31 49.91 10.01
C LEU A 36 -42.90 49.56 11.38
N THR A 37 -42.71 48.33 11.86
CA THR A 37 -43.22 47.86 13.16
C THR A 37 -42.43 48.45 14.31
N ASP A 38 -41.11 48.54 14.17
CA ASP A 38 -40.22 49.14 15.16
C ASP A 38 -40.47 50.66 15.24
N ALA A 39 -40.60 51.36 14.11
CA ALA A 39 -40.89 52.81 14.08
C ALA A 39 -42.28 53.20 14.63
N MET A 40 -43.20 52.24 14.77
CA MET A 40 -44.58 52.46 15.24
C MET A 40 -44.88 51.78 16.58
N HIS A 41 -43.90 51.08 17.16
CA HIS A 41 -43.99 50.29 18.39
C HIS A 41 -45.10 49.22 18.34
N ILE A 42 -45.12 48.40 17.28
CA ILE A 42 -46.12 47.33 17.11
C ILE A 42 -45.43 45.96 17.18
N PRO A 43 -45.79 45.09 18.14
CA PRO A 43 -45.25 43.73 18.23
C PRO A 43 -45.50 42.95 16.93
N HIS A 44 -44.44 42.39 16.35
CA HIS A 44 -44.48 41.69 15.07
C HIS A 44 -43.93 40.27 15.20
N LEU A 45 -44.79 39.27 15.01
CA LEU A 45 -44.41 37.86 14.96
C LEU A 45 -44.10 37.47 13.52
N PHE A 46 -42.83 37.21 13.26
CA PHE A 46 -42.31 36.86 11.94
C PHE A 46 -42.13 35.35 11.81
N ILE A 47 -42.81 34.76 10.82
CA ILE A 47 -42.57 33.41 10.30
C ILE A 47 -41.85 33.55 8.96
N GLN A 48 -40.61 33.07 8.90
CA GLN A 48 -39.84 33.01 7.67
C GLN A 48 -40.37 31.91 6.73
N ARG A 49 -40.92 32.27 5.56
CA ARG A 49 -41.16 31.31 4.47
C ARG A 49 -39.89 31.09 3.64
N ASN A 50 -39.75 29.86 3.14
CA ASN A 50 -38.71 29.46 2.20
C ASN A 50 -39.18 29.71 0.75
N GLY A 51 -38.23 29.78 -0.19
CA GLY A 51 -38.52 29.86 -1.63
C GLY A 51 -38.28 28.50 -2.30
N ASP A 52 -39.19 28.09 -3.19
CA ASP A 52 -39.12 26.91 -4.08
C ASP A 52 -38.65 25.58 -3.43
N GLY A 53 -38.83 25.44 -2.11
CA GLY A 53 -38.43 24.25 -1.33
C GLY A 53 -36.94 24.13 -1.01
N ALA A 54 -36.13 25.16 -1.28
CA ALA A 54 -34.69 25.16 -0.97
C ALA A 54 -34.44 25.35 0.55
N PRO A 55 -33.32 24.82 1.10
CA PRO A 55 -33.01 24.94 2.53
C PRO A 55 -32.88 26.39 3.00
N ARG A 56 -33.39 26.66 4.21
CA ARG A 56 -33.49 28.01 4.77
C ARG A 56 -32.13 28.64 5.08
N THR A 57 -32.02 29.95 4.87
CA THR A 57 -30.86 30.79 5.24
C THR A 57 -31.27 31.86 6.24
N ALA A 58 -30.33 32.41 7.02
CA ALA A 58 -30.66 33.32 8.11
C ALA A 58 -31.05 34.73 7.59
N CYS A 59 -32.26 35.19 7.93
CA CYS A 59 -32.64 36.58 7.67
C CYS A 59 -31.82 37.56 8.52
N GLN A 60 -31.25 38.59 7.90
CA GLN A 60 -30.65 39.72 8.60
C GLN A 60 -31.75 40.73 8.98
N LEU A 61 -32.17 40.68 10.24
CA LEU A 61 -33.12 41.62 10.84
C LEU A 61 -32.32 42.64 11.68
N ASN A 62 -32.12 43.84 11.13
CA ASN A 62 -31.34 44.89 11.78
C ASN A 62 -32.24 45.65 12.77
N PRO A 63 -31.86 45.82 14.05
CA PRO A 63 -32.66 46.57 15.02
C PRO A 63 -32.78 48.05 14.64
N SER A 64 -33.75 48.73 15.23
CA SER A 64 -33.93 50.18 15.05
C SER A 64 -32.71 50.99 15.52
N PRO A 65 -32.54 52.26 15.07
CA PRO A 65 -31.47 53.13 15.54
C PRO A 65 -31.48 53.37 17.05
N ASP A 66 -32.65 53.27 17.68
CA ASP A 66 -32.85 53.43 19.12
C ASP A 66 -32.58 52.13 19.91
N GLY A 67 -32.26 51.03 19.23
CA GLY A 67 -31.85 49.74 19.82
C GLY A 67 -33.01 48.82 20.21
N GLU A 68 -34.24 49.32 20.31
CA GLU A 68 -35.44 48.48 20.50
C GLU A 68 -35.79 47.73 19.20
N SER A 69 -36.20 46.46 19.32
CA SER A 69 -36.74 45.64 18.23
C SER A 69 -38.12 45.13 18.65
N TYR A 70 -39.13 45.42 17.84
CA TYR A 70 -40.51 44.96 18.06
C TYR A 70 -40.82 43.68 17.26
N THR A 71 -39.89 43.22 16.42
CA THR A 71 -39.98 41.96 15.67
C THR A 71 -39.45 40.78 16.47
N LEU A 72 -40.22 39.68 16.50
CA LEU A 72 -39.93 38.40 17.13
C LEU A 72 -39.93 37.28 16.08
N ALA A 73 -38.86 36.48 16.01
CA ALA A 73 -38.73 35.38 15.07
C ALA A 73 -39.32 34.08 15.65
N ALA A 74 -40.54 33.72 15.21
CA ALA A 74 -41.26 32.54 15.69
C ALA A 74 -40.59 31.22 15.24
N ARG A 75 -40.01 31.23 14.03
CA ARG A 75 -39.10 30.19 13.56
C ARG A 75 -37.73 30.32 14.25
N PRO A 76 -37.15 29.22 14.76
CA PRO A 76 -35.79 29.21 15.29
C PRO A 76 -34.74 29.68 14.28
N PRO A 77 -33.55 30.16 14.73
CA PRO A 77 -32.43 30.43 13.84
C PRO A 77 -32.03 29.18 13.03
N VAL A 78 -31.42 29.37 11.87
CA VAL A 78 -30.94 28.25 11.04
C VAL A 78 -29.77 27.56 11.76
N ARG A 79 -29.95 26.29 12.14
CA ARG A 79 -28.92 25.47 12.82
C ARG A 79 -28.37 24.33 11.98
N ILE A 80 -28.78 24.21 10.72
CA ILE A 80 -28.40 23.09 9.83
C ILE A 80 -26.88 22.92 9.70
N SER A 81 -26.13 24.02 9.71
CA SER A 81 -24.66 24.05 9.73
C SER A 81 -24.05 23.35 10.94
N ASP A 82 -24.63 23.50 12.13
CA ASP A 82 -24.15 22.87 13.36
C ASP A 82 -24.43 21.36 13.34
N VAL A 83 -25.60 20.96 12.84
CA VAL A 83 -25.96 19.54 12.63
C VAL A 83 -25.00 18.89 11.62
N LEU A 84 -24.72 19.57 10.51
CA LEU A 84 -23.77 19.12 9.49
C LEU A 84 -22.34 18.97 10.05
N LEU A 85 -21.83 19.92 10.84
CA LEU A 85 -20.51 19.80 11.49
C LEU A 85 -20.47 18.65 12.51
N THR A 86 -21.55 18.44 13.26
CA THR A 86 -21.69 17.32 14.20
C THR A 86 -21.69 15.98 13.46
N LEU A 87 -22.37 15.89 12.31
CA LEU A 87 -22.44 14.71 11.46
C LEU A 87 -21.10 14.43 10.75
N VAL A 88 -20.45 15.45 10.21
CA VAL A 88 -19.15 15.36 9.52
C VAL A 88 -18.05 14.90 10.47
N SER A 89 -18.10 15.31 11.74
CA SER A 89 -17.13 14.87 12.76
C SER A 89 -17.36 13.43 13.22
N GLU A 90 -18.61 13.01 13.48
CA GLU A 90 -18.94 11.61 13.84
C GLU A 90 -18.64 10.59 12.71
N LEU A 91 -18.78 11.01 11.45
CA LEU A 91 -18.44 10.21 10.27
C LEU A 91 -16.93 10.26 9.92
N TYR A 92 -16.13 11.03 10.65
CA TYR A 92 -14.71 11.28 10.38
C TYR A 92 -14.44 11.70 8.91
N TRP A 93 -15.28 12.59 8.38
CA TRP A 93 -15.08 13.15 7.04
C TRP A 93 -13.94 14.19 7.07
N LYS A 94 -13.03 14.11 6.09
CA LYS A 94 -11.88 15.03 5.95
C LYS A 94 -11.84 15.78 4.63
N LYS A 95 -12.36 15.20 3.55
CA LYS A 95 -12.55 15.82 2.24
C LYS A 95 -13.93 15.47 1.70
N PHE A 96 -14.67 16.46 1.20
CA PHE A 96 -16.01 16.30 0.62
C PHE A 96 -16.43 17.54 -0.20
N ILE A 97 -17.48 17.40 -1.01
CA ILE A 97 -18.08 18.50 -1.78
C ILE A 97 -19.43 18.87 -1.16
N ILE A 98 -19.77 20.17 -1.14
CA ILE A 98 -21.13 20.66 -0.86
C ILE A 98 -21.70 21.24 -2.15
N PHE A 99 -22.79 20.65 -2.62
CA PHE A 99 -23.60 21.16 -3.73
C PHE A 99 -24.73 22.02 -3.18
N TYR A 100 -24.87 23.25 -3.68
CA TYR A 100 -25.96 24.16 -3.31
C TYR A 100 -26.69 24.69 -4.55
N GLU A 101 -28.00 24.83 -4.46
CA GLU A 101 -28.85 25.34 -5.56
C GLU A 101 -28.61 26.85 -5.81
N SER A 102 -28.89 27.32 -7.02
CA SER A 102 -28.67 28.71 -7.46
C SER A 102 -29.27 29.79 -6.56
N ASP A 103 -30.31 29.41 -5.82
CA ASP A 103 -31.19 30.30 -5.06
C ASP A 103 -30.93 30.20 -3.54
N TYR A 104 -30.03 29.29 -3.13
CA TYR A 104 -29.53 29.19 -1.76
C TYR A 104 -28.49 30.29 -1.50
N ASP A 105 -28.77 31.16 -0.52
CA ASP A 105 -27.84 32.22 -0.12
C ASP A 105 -26.60 31.64 0.59
N ILE A 106 -25.48 31.61 -0.14
CA ILE A 106 -24.17 31.12 0.29
C ILE A 106 -23.69 31.71 1.64
N ARG A 107 -24.20 32.88 2.06
CA ARG A 107 -23.91 33.45 3.40
C ARG A 107 -24.33 32.52 4.55
N GLY A 108 -25.33 31.65 4.34
CA GLY A 108 -25.71 30.60 5.28
C GLY A 108 -24.59 29.59 5.61
N LEU A 109 -23.62 29.43 4.70
CA LEU A 109 -22.45 28.56 4.88
C LEU A 109 -21.22 29.27 5.46
N GLN A 110 -21.24 30.60 5.68
CA GLN A 110 -20.06 31.32 6.18
C GLN A 110 -19.61 30.77 7.54
N THR A 111 -20.53 30.61 8.49
CA THR A 111 -20.24 30.05 9.81
C THR A 111 -19.80 28.59 9.76
N PHE A 112 -20.30 27.82 8.79
CA PHE A 112 -19.87 26.45 8.54
C PHE A 112 -18.41 26.41 8.07
N MET A 113 -18.06 27.23 7.06
CA MET A 113 -16.72 27.26 6.48
C MET A 113 -15.67 27.78 7.48
N ASP A 114 -16.01 28.78 8.30
CA ASP A 114 -15.14 29.28 9.38
C ASP A 114 -14.81 28.19 10.41
N GLN A 115 -15.78 27.32 10.74
CA GLN A 115 -15.57 26.21 11.68
C GLN A 115 -14.88 25.01 11.01
N ALA A 116 -15.25 24.66 9.78
CA ALA A 116 -14.62 23.60 8.99
C ALA A 116 -13.12 23.87 8.74
N SER A 117 -12.76 25.14 8.47
CA SER A 117 -11.38 25.61 8.36
C SER A 117 -10.59 25.38 9.65
N ARG A 118 -11.15 25.75 10.81
CA ARG A 118 -10.55 25.52 12.14
C ARG A 118 -10.36 24.02 12.47
N LEU A 119 -11.18 23.14 11.88
CA LEU A 119 -11.11 21.69 12.05
C LEU A 119 -10.20 20.98 11.01
N GLY A 120 -9.60 21.75 10.09
CA GLY A 120 -8.73 21.23 9.03
C GLY A 120 -9.48 20.31 8.06
N LEU A 121 -10.64 20.76 7.56
CA LEU A 121 -11.47 20.05 6.59
C LEU A 121 -11.30 20.65 5.18
N ASP A 122 -11.12 19.78 4.19
CA ASP A 122 -10.98 20.11 2.78
C ASP A 122 -12.37 20.09 2.11
N VAL A 123 -13.04 21.25 2.11
CA VAL A 123 -14.43 21.40 1.66
C VAL A 123 -14.47 22.16 0.33
N SER A 124 -14.96 21.51 -0.72
CA SER A 124 -15.26 22.17 -1.99
C SER A 124 -16.72 22.65 -2.01
N LEU A 125 -16.97 23.85 -2.54
CA LEU A 125 -18.31 24.41 -2.71
C LEU A 125 -18.66 24.48 -4.20
N GLN A 126 -19.75 23.85 -4.62
CA GLN A 126 -20.20 23.83 -6.01
C GLN A 126 -21.65 24.29 -6.15
N ARG A 127 -21.85 25.32 -6.95
CA ARG A 127 -23.18 25.81 -7.33
C ARG A 127 -23.81 24.87 -8.36
N VAL A 128 -25.10 24.59 -8.20
CA VAL A 128 -25.94 23.87 -9.15
C VAL A 128 -27.04 24.80 -9.63
N ASP A 129 -27.06 25.10 -10.93
CA ASP A 129 -28.14 25.87 -11.55
C ASP A 129 -29.36 24.97 -11.83
N ARG A 130 -30.57 25.56 -11.84
CA ARG A 130 -31.86 24.85 -12.02
C ARG A 130 -31.93 23.90 -13.23
N ASN A 131 -31.09 24.07 -14.26
CA ASN A 131 -30.95 23.11 -15.36
C ASN A 131 -29.78 22.15 -15.09
N ILE A 132 -30.03 21.15 -14.26
CA ILE A 132 -29.03 20.20 -13.77
C ILE A 132 -28.34 19.44 -14.92
N SER A 133 -29.07 19.01 -15.96
CA SER A 133 -28.49 18.27 -17.10
C SER A 133 -27.42 19.08 -17.85
N ARG A 134 -27.52 20.42 -17.87
CA ARG A 134 -26.44 21.28 -18.40
C ARG A 134 -25.18 21.23 -17.53
N VAL A 135 -25.31 21.18 -16.20
CA VAL A 135 -24.15 21.10 -15.28
C VAL A 135 -23.35 19.82 -15.54
N PHE A 136 -24.03 18.68 -15.72
CA PHE A 136 -23.36 17.42 -16.08
C PHE A 136 -22.77 17.47 -17.50
N THR A 137 -23.50 18.01 -18.49
CA THR A 137 -23.00 18.14 -19.87
C THR A 137 -21.75 19.01 -19.94
N ASP A 138 -21.74 20.14 -19.25
CA ASP A 138 -20.60 21.06 -19.18
C ASP A 138 -19.38 20.38 -18.54
N LEU A 139 -19.58 19.65 -17.43
CA LEU A 139 -18.55 18.86 -16.75
C LEU A 139 -17.86 17.85 -17.70
N PHE A 140 -18.63 17.07 -18.47
CA PHE A 140 -18.08 16.13 -19.44
C PHE A 140 -17.45 16.79 -20.68
N SER A 141 -17.84 18.04 -21.01
CA SER A 141 -17.27 18.78 -22.13
C SER A 141 -15.99 19.55 -21.80
N THR A 142 -15.79 19.88 -20.51
CA THR A 142 -14.69 20.74 -20.04
C THR A 142 -13.52 19.97 -19.41
N MET A 143 -13.78 18.84 -18.74
CA MET A 143 -12.76 18.07 -18.02
C MET A 143 -12.17 16.93 -18.85
N ARG A 144 -10.86 16.66 -18.69
CA ARG A 144 -10.23 15.45 -19.24
C ARG A 144 -10.57 14.22 -18.41
N THR A 145 -10.43 13.03 -19.00
CA THR A 145 -10.72 11.74 -18.34
C THR A 145 -9.95 11.50 -17.04
N GLU A 146 -8.72 12.00 -16.92
CA GLU A 146 -7.94 11.93 -15.67
C GLU A 146 -8.50 12.85 -14.57
N GLU A 147 -8.96 14.05 -14.95
CA GLU A 147 -9.53 15.04 -14.05
C GLU A 147 -10.93 14.61 -13.59
N LEU A 148 -11.73 14.07 -14.51
CA LEU A 148 -13.01 13.42 -14.26
C LEU A 148 -12.88 12.24 -13.30
N ASN A 149 -11.82 11.43 -13.41
CA ASN A 149 -11.55 10.34 -12.46
C ASN A 149 -11.21 10.86 -11.05
N ARG A 150 -10.47 11.97 -10.92
CA ARG A 150 -10.24 12.64 -9.63
C ARG A 150 -11.51 13.27 -9.08
N TYR A 151 -12.33 13.87 -9.94
CA TYR A 151 -13.63 14.45 -9.56
C TYR A 151 -14.59 13.37 -9.04
N ARG A 152 -14.65 12.21 -9.70
CA ARG A 152 -15.39 11.02 -9.22
C ARG A 152 -14.90 10.53 -7.86
N ASP A 153 -13.59 10.59 -7.60
CA ASP A 153 -13.04 10.23 -6.29
C ASP A 153 -13.47 11.22 -5.19
N THR A 154 -13.54 12.51 -5.50
CA THR A 154 -14.08 13.54 -4.58
C THR A 154 -15.61 13.48 -4.43
N LEU A 155 -16.34 13.02 -5.45
CA LEU A 155 -17.79 12.80 -5.40
C LEU A 155 -18.22 11.65 -4.48
N ARG A 156 -17.29 10.79 -4.02
CA ARG A 156 -17.63 9.72 -3.06
C ARG A 156 -18.22 10.24 -1.74
N ARG A 157 -18.03 11.53 -1.41
CA ARG A 157 -18.59 12.19 -0.21
C ARG A 157 -19.18 13.55 -0.60
N ALA A 158 -20.51 13.63 -0.61
CA ALA A 158 -21.22 14.81 -1.09
C ALA A 158 -22.35 15.22 -0.13
N VAL A 159 -22.44 16.52 0.15
CA VAL A 159 -23.56 17.16 0.85
C VAL A 159 -24.42 17.88 -0.18
N LEU A 160 -25.74 17.76 -0.07
CA LEU A 160 -26.72 18.32 -1.00
C LEU A 160 -27.64 19.32 -0.27
N LEU A 161 -27.57 20.60 -0.65
CA LEU A 161 -28.32 21.73 -0.09
C LEU A 161 -29.19 22.37 -1.18
N MET A 162 -30.29 21.68 -1.52
CA MET A 162 -31.16 22.03 -2.64
C MET A 162 -32.59 21.52 -2.42
N SER A 163 -33.53 21.99 -3.21
CA SER A 163 -34.92 21.53 -3.26
C SER A 163 -35.00 20.00 -3.43
N PRO A 164 -36.06 19.32 -2.93
CA PRO A 164 -36.15 17.86 -3.02
C PRO A 164 -36.11 17.35 -4.46
N ARG A 165 -36.81 18.05 -5.37
CA ARG A 165 -36.79 17.80 -6.82
C ARG A 165 -35.40 18.02 -7.44
N GLY A 166 -34.70 19.08 -7.02
CA GLY A 166 -33.32 19.34 -7.44
C GLY A 166 -32.39 18.21 -7.03
N ALA A 167 -32.47 17.74 -5.78
CA ALA A 167 -31.68 16.63 -5.28
C ALA A 167 -31.99 15.31 -6.00
N GLN A 168 -33.26 15.02 -6.29
CA GLN A 168 -33.68 13.84 -7.03
C GLN A 168 -33.07 13.81 -8.44
N VAL A 169 -33.24 14.89 -9.20
CA VAL A 169 -32.72 15.00 -10.58
C VAL A 169 -31.18 14.98 -10.59
N PHE A 170 -30.53 15.62 -9.61
CA PHE A 170 -29.07 15.61 -9.46
C PHE A 170 -28.54 14.19 -9.18
N ILE A 171 -29.16 13.47 -8.25
CA ILE A 171 -28.79 12.09 -7.91
C ILE A 171 -29.02 11.16 -9.11
N HIS A 172 -30.18 11.25 -9.77
CA HIS A 172 -30.50 10.45 -10.96
C HIS A 172 -29.47 10.65 -12.06
N GLN A 173 -29.15 11.91 -12.39
CA GLN A 173 -28.17 12.22 -13.42
C GLN A 173 -26.74 11.76 -13.04
N ALA A 174 -26.35 11.87 -11.76
CA ALA A 174 -25.06 11.34 -11.27
C ALA A 174 -24.97 9.80 -11.36
N VAL A 175 -26.09 9.10 -11.19
CA VAL A 175 -26.20 7.65 -11.33
C VAL A 175 -26.14 7.22 -12.80
N GLU A 176 -26.96 7.80 -13.67
CA GLU A 176 -26.94 7.50 -15.12
C GLU A 176 -25.57 7.75 -15.76
N THR A 177 -24.89 8.81 -15.34
CA THR A 177 -23.58 9.20 -15.87
C THR A 177 -22.40 8.48 -15.23
N ASN A 178 -22.65 7.47 -14.36
CA ASN A 178 -21.63 6.66 -13.68
C ASN A 178 -20.62 7.47 -12.84
N LEU A 179 -21.03 8.64 -12.36
CA LEU A 179 -20.29 9.46 -11.41
C LEU A 179 -20.59 9.07 -9.95
N ALA A 180 -21.77 8.52 -9.68
CA ALA A 180 -22.10 7.85 -8.42
C ALA A 180 -21.56 6.40 -8.39
N SER A 181 -21.26 5.88 -7.20
CA SER A 181 -20.79 4.51 -6.98
C SER A 181 -21.49 3.86 -5.77
N LYS A 182 -21.39 2.54 -5.62
CA LYS A 182 -21.94 1.81 -4.46
C LYS A 182 -21.29 2.20 -3.12
N ASP A 183 -20.10 2.82 -3.15
CA ASP A 183 -19.39 3.35 -1.99
C ASP A 183 -19.51 4.88 -1.84
N SER A 184 -20.31 5.56 -2.67
CA SER A 184 -20.69 6.95 -2.44
C SER A 184 -21.49 7.07 -1.13
N HIS A 185 -21.23 8.12 -0.35
CA HIS A 185 -22.03 8.51 0.81
C HIS A 185 -22.57 9.93 0.61
N TRP A 186 -23.89 10.01 0.40
CA TRP A 186 -24.66 11.24 0.22
C TRP A 186 -25.23 11.73 1.55
N VAL A 187 -25.21 13.05 1.76
CA VAL A 187 -25.85 13.72 2.89
C VAL A 187 -26.83 14.77 2.34
N TYR A 188 -28.13 14.48 2.39
CA TYR A 188 -29.16 15.46 2.03
C TYR A 188 -29.62 16.21 3.29
N ALA A 189 -29.72 17.53 3.22
CA ALA A 189 -30.11 18.33 4.38
C ALA A 189 -31.09 19.44 3.99
N ASN A 190 -32.35 19.29 4.43
CA ASN A 190 -33.42 20.25 4.21
C ASN A 190 -34.40 20.22 5.40
N GLU A 191 -34.79 21.39 5.90
CA GLU A 191 -35.70 21.48 7.05
C GLU A 191 -37.12 20.93 6.74
N GLU A 192 -37.57 20.97 5.47
CA GLU A 192 -38.98 20.80 5.09
C GLU A 192 -39.29 19.60 4.16
N VAL A 193 -38.42 18.59 4.10
CA VAL A 193 -38.59 17.43 3.19
C VAL A 193 -39.59 16.38 3.71
N SER A 194 -40.48 15.88 2.83
CA SER A 194 -41.50 14.89 3.16
C SER A 194 -40.99 13.45 3.15
N ASP A 195 -41.72 12.51 3.78
CA ASP A 195 -41.40 11.08 3.72
C ASP A 195 -41.48 10.50 2.30
N ALA A 196 -42.32 11.06 1.42
CA ALA A 196 -42.42 10.63 0.02
C ALA A 196 -41.15 11.01 -0.78
N ASP A 197 -40.73 12.28 -0.68
CA ASP A 197 -39.48 12.75 -1.30
C ASP A 197 -38.27 11.94 -0.79
N ILE A 198 -38.23 11.64 0.52
CA ILE A 198 -37.19 10.84 1.16
C ILE A 198 -37.07 9.46 0.52
N MET A 199 -38.19 8.76 0.33
CA MET A 199 -38.17 7.41 -0.26
C MET A 199 -37.77 7.47 -1.74
N GLU A 200 -38.20 8.48 -2.49
CA GLU A 200 -37.81 8.66 -3.90
C GLU A 200 -36.31 9.01 -4.06
N LEU A 201 -35.76 9.86 -3.19
CA LEU A 201 -34.31 10.14 -3.09
C LEU A 201 -33.51 8.89 -2.71
N VAL A 202 -34.03 8.06 -1.82
CA VAL A 202 -33.37 6.83 -1.37
C VAL A 202 -33.38 5.75 -2.45
N HIS A 203 -34.50 5.57 -3.16
CA HIS A 203 -34.59 4.66 -4.30
C HIS A 203 -33.71 5.09 -5.48
N SER A 204 -33.65 6.38 -5.81
CA SER A 204 -32.83 6.90 -6.91
C SER A 204 -31.32 6.93 -6.63
N SER A 205 -30.90 6.96 -5.36
CA SER A 205 -29.47 7.00 -4.99
C SER A 205 -28.69 5.71 -5.29
N LEU A 206 -27.38 5.83 -5.53
CA LEU A 206 -26.41 4.74 -5.35
C LEU A 206 -25.53 5.02 -4.13
N GLY A 207 -25.25 3.96 -3.36
CA GLY A 207 -24.51 4.04 -2.10
C GLY A 207 -25.36 4.37 -0.87
N ARG A 208 -24.71 4.84 0.20
CA ARG A 208 -25.34 5.20 1.49
C ARG A 208 -25.92 6.61 1.38
N MET A 209 -27.15 6.81 1.87
CA MET A 209 -27.76 8.14 1.98
C MET A 209 -28.08 8.42 3.45
N THR A 210 -27.78 9.64 3.88
CA THR A 210 -28.10 10.14 5.23
C THR A 210 -28.86 11.45 5.09
N ILE A 211 -29.98 11.58 5.79
CA ILE A 211 -30.93 12.68 5.59
C ILE A 211 -31.13 13.42 6.90
N ILE A 212 -30.95 14.74 6.86
CA ILE A 212 -31.22 15.65 7.98
C ILE A 212 -32.52 16.40 7.67
N ARG A 213 -33.53 16.27 8.53
CA ARG A 213 -34.75 17.10 8.49
C ARG A 213 -35.14 17.64 9.85
N GLN A 214 -35.94 18.71 9.87
CA GLN A 214 -36.56 19.19 11.11
C GLN A 214 -37.61 18.18 11.58
N THR A 215 -37.72 17.96 12.89
CA THR A 215 -38.69 17.04 13.49
C THR A 215 -39.42 17.72 14.65
N PHE A 216 -40.67 17.33 14.87
CA PHE A 216 -41.50 17.81 15.98
C PHE A 216 -41.84 16.65 16.93
N PRO A 217 -41.98 16.91 18.24
CA PRO A 217 -42.24 15.85 19.22
C PRO A 217 -43.65 15.27 19.04
N LEU A 218 -43.72 14.13 18.34
CA LEU A 218 -44.95 13.39 18.04
C LEU A 218 -45.76 13.02 19.29
N TRP A 219 -47.08 12.95 19.13
CA TRP A 219 -48.04 12.50 20.14
C TRP A 219 -47.74 11.06 20.58
N ARG A 220 -47.25 10.88 21.81
CA ARG A 220 -46.90 9.55 22.35
C ARG A 220 -48.09 8.72 22.83
N ASP A 221 -49.25 9.35 23.04
CA ASP A 221 -50.49 8.69 23.47
C ASP A 221 -51.64 9.03 22.51
N THR A 222 -52.02 8.09 21.66
CA THR A 222 -53.20 8.19 20.78
C THR A 222 -54.52 8.27 21.55
N ASN A 223 -54.53 7.84 22.82
CA ASN A 223 -55.71 7.86 23.67
C ASN A 223 -56.03 9.24 24.28
N VAL A 224 -55.08 10.20 24.26
CA VAL A 224 -55.28 11.55 24.84
C VAL A 224 -55.72 12.52 23.73
N ARG A 225 -57.01 12.48 23.39
CA ARG A 225 -57.68 13.34 22.39
C ARG A 225 -57.24 14.80 22.43
N CYS A 226 -56.41 15.25 21.49
CA CYS A 226 -56.27 16.63 21.01
C CYS A 226 -56.36 17.75 22.08
N MET A 227 -55.78 17.54 23.26
CA MET A 227 -55.90 18.42 24.43
C MET A 227 -54.55 18.59 25.09
N ARG A 228 -54.09 19.84 25.21
CA ARG A 228 -52.81 20.18 25.86
C ARG A 228 -53.00 21.39 26.76
N ASN A 229 -52.76 21.24 28.05
CA ASN A 229 -52.94 22.29 29.07
C ASN A 229 -54.30 23.03 28.95
N ASN A 230 -55.40 22.26 28.90
CA ASN A 230 -56.77 22.71 28.66
C ASN A 230 -57.09 23.34 27.28
N HIS A 231 -56.10 23.51 26.39
CA HIS A 231 -56.35 23.97 25.02
C HIS A 231 -56.89 22.83 24.13
N ARG A 232 -58.05 23.05 23.50
CA ARG A 232 -58.61 22.17 22.46
C ARG A 232 -57.92 22.42 21.12
N ILE A 233 -57.17 21.43 20.65
CA ILE A 233 -56.67 21.39 19.28
C ILE A 233 -57.79 20.84 18.39
N SER A 234 -57.92 21.34 17.15
CA SER A 234 -58.88 20.79 16.20
C SER A 234 -58.55 19.33 15.91
N SER A 235 -59.54 18.44 15.93
CA SER A 235 -59.33 17.00 15.71
C SER A 235 -58.62 16.70 14.40
N LEU A 236 -58.91 17.48 13.36
CA LEU A 236 -58.25 17.40 12.04
C LEU A 236 -56.71 17.47 12.16
N LEU A 237 -56.16 18.35 13.00
CA LEU A 237 -54.71 18.54 13.15
C LEU A 237 -54.03 17.49 14.06
N CYS A 238 -54.77 16.51 14.58
CA CYS A 238 -54.22 15.41 15.38
C CYS A 238 -54.89 14.06 15.10
N ASP A 239 -55.61 13.92 13.99
CA ASP A 239 -56.05 12.62 13.45
C ASP A 239 -54.94 12.06 12.54
N PRO A 240 -54.37 10.87 12.84
CA PRO A 240 -53.33 10.27 12.01
C PRO A 240 -53.84 9.70 10.68
N GLN A 241 -55.16 9.62 10.45
CA GLN A 241 -55.73 9.06 9.21
C GLN A 241 -55.95 10.12 8.10
N GLU A 242 -56.10 11.40 8.45
CA GLU A 242 -56.22 12.48 7.46
C GLU A 242 -54.85 12.95 6.95
N GLY A 243 -54.21 12.11 6.13
CA GLY A 243 -52.82 12.31 5.64
C GLY A 243 -52.52 13.66 4.96
N TYR A 244 -53.53 14.39 4.47
CA TYR A 244 -53.37 15.73 3.90
C TYR A 244 -52.75 16.75 4.88
N LEU A 245 -52.99 16.58 6.18
CA LEU A 245 -52.47 17.50 7.21
C LEU A 245 -51.06 17.11 7.70
N GLN A 246 -50.56 15.93 7.33
CA GLN A 246 -49.15 15.56 7.52
C GLN A 246 -48.24 16.21 6.47
N SER A 247 -48.79 16.61 5.31
CA SER A 247 -48.11 17.38 4.27
C SER A 247 -48.17 18.91 4.43
N LEU A 248 -48.50 19.42 5.62
CA LEU A 248 -48.46 20.86 5.89
C LEU A 248 -47.02 21.39 5.89
N GLU A 249 -46.76 22.50 5.19
CA GLU A 249 -45.51 23.26 5.35
C GLU A 249 -45.24 23.54 6.83
N VAL A 250 -43.98 23.42 7.23
CA VAL A 250 -43.51 23.85 8.55
C VAL A 250 -43.81 25.34 8.79
N SER A 251 -43.99 26.16 7.75
CA SER A 251 -44.36 27.58 7.88
C SER A 251 -45.75 27.76 8.52
N ASN A 252 -46.68 26.87 8.19
CA ASN A 252 -48.06 26.92 8.68
C ASN A 252 -48.16 26.40 10.13
N LEU A 253 -47.28 25.47 10.55
CA LEU A 253 -47.19 25.01 11.94
C LEU A 253 -46.74 26.13 12.88
N TYR A 254 -45.69 26.89 12.52
CA TYR A 254 -45.26 28.07 13.29
C TYR A 254 -46.27 29.22 13.25
N LEU A 255 -47.09 29.33 12.18
CA LEU A 255 -48.18 30.31 12.11
C LEU A 255 -49.27 30.01 13.14
N TYR A 256 -49.70 28.74 13.27
CA TYR A 256 -50.66 28.31 14.28
C TYR A 256 -50.16 28.60 15.71
N ASP A 257 -48.91 28.20 16.02
CA ASP A 257 -48.32 28.44 17.33
C ASP A 257 -48.13 29.96 17.62
N SER A 258 -47.85 30.78 16.61
CA SER A 258 -47.78 32.24 16.76
C SER A 258 -49.13 32.87 17.13
N VAL A 259 -50.24 32.40 16.53
CA VAL A 259 -51.60 32.85 16.89
C VAL A 259 -51.97 32.38 18.30
N LEU A 260 -51.60 31.16 18.68
CA LEU A 260 -51.77 30.64 20.05
C LEU A 260 -50.98 31.46 21.08
N MET A 261 -49.77 31.94 20.73
CA MET A 261 -48.99 32.82 21.59
C MET A 261 -49.68 34.18 21.80
N LEU A 262 -50.23 34.79 20.74
CA LEU A 262 -50.99 36.04 20.87
C LEU A 262 -52.25 35.86 21.71
N ALA A 263 -53.00 34.77 21.52
CA ALA A 263 -54.19 34.49 22.32
C ALA A 263 -53.87 34.39 23.83
N ASN A 264 -52.77 33.72 24.19
CA ASN A 264 -52.26 33.64 25.56
C ASN A 264 -51.80 35.02 26.09
N ALA A 265 -51.10 35.81 25.27
CA ALA A 265 -50.67 37.16 25.65
C ALA A 265 -51.86 38.12 25.88
N PHE A 266 -52.87 38.08 25.02
CA PHE A 266 -54.10 38.87 25.20
C PHE A 266 -54.90 38.41 26.42
N TYR A 267 -55.05 37.10 26.64
CA TYR A 267 -55.68 36.56 27.86
C TYR A 267 -54.99 37.11 29.12
N ARG A 268 -53.66 37.01 29.20
CA ARG A 268 -52.87 37.55 30.31
C ARG A 268 -53.06 39.05 30.48
N LYS A 269 -53.09 39.85 29.40
CA LYS A 269 -53.33 41.31 29.49
C LYS A 269 -54.71 41.68 30.04
N LEU A 270 -55.73 40.88 29.73
CA LEU A 270 -57.09 41.05 30.25
C LEU A 270 -57.17 40.65 31.74
N GLU A 271 -56.53 39.54 32.12
CA GLU A 271 -56.42 39.05 33.51
C GLU A 271 -55.66 40.04 34.41
N ASP A 272 -54.50 40.53 33.97
CA ASP A 272 -53.68 41.55 34.65
C ASP A 272 -54.37 42.92 34.75
N ARG A 273 -55.45 43.15 34.00
CA ARG A 273 -56.10 44.45 33.75
C ARG A 273 -55.18 45.54 33.15
N LYS A 274 -53.99 45.19 32.68
CA LYS A 274 -52.99 46.09 32.06
C LYS A 274 -53.23 46.22 30.55
N TRP A 275 -54.48 46.36 30.15
CA TRP A 275 -54.89 46.48 28.76
C TRP A 275 -54.66 47.90 28.23
N HIS A 276 -54.11 48.01 27.03
CA HIS A 276 -53.96 49.29 26.32
C HIS A 276 -54.87 49.30 25.09
N SER A 277 -55.64 50.37 24.90
CA SER A 277 -56.52 50.51 23.74
C SER A 277 -55.76 50.53 22.42
N MET A 278 -56.41 50.02 21.37
CA MET A 278 -55.96 50.15 19.98
C MET A 278 -55.84 51.64 19.59
N ALA A 279 -54.84 51.96 18.77
CA ALA A 279 -54.66 53.28 18.19
C ALA A 279 -54.77 53.19 16.66
N SER A 280 -55.61 54.03 16.05
CA SER A 280 -55.57 54.27 14.60
C SER A 280 -54.37 55.17 14.30
N LEU A 281 -53.45 54.67 13.48
CA LEU A 281 -52.13 55.25 13.26
C LEU A 281 -51.93 55.59 11.78
N ASN A 282 -51.70 56.88 11.47
CA ASN A 282 -51.50 57.33 10.10
C ASN A 282 -49.99 57.39 9.75
N CYS A 283 -49.47 56.34 9.12
CA CYS A 283 -48.04 56.23 8.78
C CYS A 283 -47.54 57.23 7.71
N MET A 284 -48.42 58.00 7.06
CA MET A 284 -48.04 59.00 6.06
C MET A 284 -47.71 60.38 6.67
N ARG A 285 -47.97 60.60 7.96
CA ARG A 285 -47.68 61.87 8.66
C ARG A 285 -46.42 61.75 9.53
N LYS A 286 -45.44 62.64 9.28
CA LYS A 286 -44.18 62.75 10.05
C LYS A 286 -44.34 63.07 11.55
N SER A 287 -45.56 63.36 12.02
CA SER A 287 -45.88 63.71 13.40
C SER A 287 -46.74 62.67 14.14
N THR A 288 -47.02 61.52 13.52
CA THR A 288 -47.72 60.42 14.18
C THR A 288 -46.82 59.81 15.26
N LYS A 289 -47.33 59.72 16.49
CA LYS A 289 -46.62 59.09 17.61
C LYS A 289 -46.74 57.55 17.54
N PRO A 290 -45.72 56.79 17.97
CA PRO A 290 -45.82 55.34 18.14
C PRO A 290 -46.91 54.92 19.14
N TRP A 291 -47.27 53.64 19.17
CA TRP A 291 -48.27 53.12 20.10
C TRP A 291 -47.71 52.96 21.52
N ASN A 292 -48.22 53.75 22.46
CA ASN A 292 -47.84 53.69 23.89
C ASN A 292 -48.04 52.29 24.54
N GLY A 293 -48.87 51.42 23.95
CA GLY A 293 -49.07 50.05 24.44
C GLY A 293 -48.05 49.03 23.92
N GLY A 294 -47.21 49.41 22.95
CA GLY A 294 -46.33 48.52 22.19
C GLY A 294 -45.42 47.66 23.05
N TRP A 295 -44.51 48.32 23.80
CA TRP A 295 -43.53 47.63 24.64
C TRP A 295 -44.21 46.77 25.72
N SER A 296 -45.30 47.30 26.30
CA SER A 296 -46.12 46.58 27.29
C SER A 296 -46.67 45.27 26.70
N MET A 297 -47.14 45.27 25.46
CA MET A 297 -47.62 44.07 24.77
C MET A 297 -46.47 43.13 24.39
N LEU A 298 -45.39 43.66 23.81
CA LEU A 298 -44.19 42.92 23.39
C LEU A 298 -43.59 42.13 24.57
N ASP A 299 -43.38 42.78 25.72
CA ASP A 299 -42.86 42.17 26.96
C ASP A 299 -43.72 40.99 27.44
N THR A 300 -45.04 41.06 27.23
CA THR A 300 -45.99 39.99 27.61
C THR A 300 -45.97 38.83 26.62
N ILE A 301 -45.67 39.08 25.34
CA ILE A 301 -45.45 38.04 24.32
C ILE A 301 -44.08 37.37 24.54
N GLN A 302 -43.03 38.13 24.85
CA GLN A 302 -41.69 37.61 25.16
C GLN A 302 -41.69 36.73 26.43
N LYS A 303 -42.37 37.17 27.50
CA LYS A 303 -42.63 36.36 28.71
C LYS A 303 -43.74 35.31 28.51
N GLY A 304 -44.25 35.19 27.30
CA GLY A 304 -45.14 34.14 26.86
C GLY A 304 -44.40 32.80 26.74
N ARG A 305 -45.06 31.73 27.19
CA ARG A 305 -44.61 30.36 26.99
C ARG A 305 -45.84 29.53 26.66
N ILE A 306 -45.82 28.86 25.51
CA ILE A 306 -46.88 27.96 25.06
C ILE A 306 -46.29 26.59 24.72
N SER A 307 -47.16 25.60 24.56
CA SER A 307 -46.79 24.32 23.98
C SER A 307 -47.84 23.94 22.95
N GLY A 308 -47.48 24.06 21.67
CA GLY A 308 -48.36 23.90 20.52
C GLY A 308 -47.96 22.71 19.65
N LEU A 309 -48.09 22.88 18.33
CA LEU A 309 -47.78 21.86 17.33
C LEU A 309 -46.27 21.68 17.12
N THR A 310 -45.49 22.76 17.18
CA THR A 310 -44.02 22.72 17.03
C THR A 310 -43.29 22.28 18.30
N GLY A 311 -44.02 21.93 19.36
CA GLY A 311 -43.49 21.45 20.63
C GLY A 311 -43.60 22.50 21.73
N LEU A 312 -42.49 23.19 22.04
CA LEU A 312 -42.45 24.29 23.01
C LEU A 312 -42.01 25.57 22.27
N MET A 313 -42.71 26.67 22.54
CA MET A 313 -42.38 27.98 21.97
C MET A 313 -42.31 29.01 23.09
N ASP A 314 -41.13 29.63 23.19
CA ASP A 314 -40.77 30.76 24.04
C ASP A 314 -39.82 31.68 23.25
N PHE A 315 -39.68 32.93 23.69
CA PHE A 315 -38.72 33.88 23.12
C PHE A 315 -37.63 34.19 24.13
N ARG A 316 -36.37 34.08 23.71
CA ARG A 316 -35.24 34.57 24.51
C ARG A 316 -35.10 36.09 24.36
N ALA A 317 -34.22 36.70 25.17
CA ALA A 317 -33.92 38.13 25.10
C ALA A 317 -33.41 38.61 23.71
N GLU A 318 -32.94 37.68 22.87
CA GLU A 318 -32.57 37.90 21.47
C GLU A 318 -33.76 37.89 20.48
N GLY A 319 -35.01 37.81 20.97
CA GLY A 319 -36.23 37.91 20.17
C GLY A 319 -36.56 36.69 19.29
N SER A 320 -35.80 35.59 19.40
CA SER A 320 -36.05 34.36 18.61
C SER A 320 -36.46 33.16 19.47
N ASN A 321 -37.16 32.23 18.84
CA ASN A 321 -37.46 30.92 19.40
C ASN A 321 -36.19 30.05 19.45
N SER A 322 -35.86 29.49 20.62
CA SER A 322 -34.63 28.71 20.81
C SER A 322 -34.79 27.21 20.64
N HIS A 323 -36.02 26.71 20.50
CA HIS A 323 -36.34 25.29 20.50
C HIS A 323 -36.43 24.75 19.07
N VAL A 324 -35.41 23.98 18.65
CA VAL A 324 -35.39 23.23 17.39
C VAL A 324 -34.81 21.84 17.60
N GLN A 325 -35.43 20.85 16.97
CA GLN A 325 -34.97 19.46 16.95
C GLN A 325 -34.88 18.97 15.49
N PHE A 326 -33.82 18.22 15.21
CA PHE A 326 -33.59 17.56 13.93
C PHE A 326 -33.57 16.05 14.14
N GLU A 327 -34.05 15.30 13.15
CA GLU A 327 -33.78 13.87 13.07
C GLU A 327 -32.78 13.58 11.95
N ILE A 328 -31.91 12.61 12.20
CA ILE A 328 -30.93 12.14 11.24
C ILE A 328 -31.29 10.71 10.87
N LEU A 329 -31.72 10.54 9.64
CA LEU A 329 -32.16 9.29 9.04
C LEU A 329 -31.03 8.68 8.20
N GLY A 330 -30.98 7.36 8.11
CA GLY A 330 -30.02 6.63 7.29
C GLY A 330 -30.67 5.48 6.52
N THR A 331 -30.15 5.20 5.34
CA THR A 331 -30.59 4.05 4.52
C THR A 331 -30.20 2.72 5.16
N SER A 332 -31.21 1.91 5.47
CA SER A 332 -31.05 0.52 5.87
C SER A 332 -31.32 -0.40 4.68
N TYR A 333 -30.54 -1.47 4.57
CA TYR A 333 -30.73 -2.48 3.53
C TYR A 333 -31.49 -3.65 4.12
N SER A 334 -32.76 -3.82 3.73
CA SER A 334 -33.61 -4.92 4.16
C SER A 334 -33.69 -5.99 3.07
N GLU A 335 -33.38 -7.24 3.42
CA GLU A 335 -33.31 -8.36 2.47
C GLU A 335 -34.64 -8.66 1.75
N THR A 336 -35.77 -8.17 2.29
CA THR A 336 -37.12 -8.52 1.82
C THR A 336 -37.92 -7.37 1.18
N PHE A 337 -37.55 -6.11 1.42
CA PHE A 337 -38.32 -4.94 0.95
C PHE A 337 -37.49 -3.84 0.25
N GLY A 338 -36.17 -4.03 0.10
CA GLY A 338 -35.30 -3.09 -0.60
C GLY A 338 -34.61 -2.09 0.33
N LYS A 339 -34.46 -0.83 -0.12
CA LYS A 339 -33.87 0.24 0.68
C LYS A 339 -34.96 0.89 1.54
N ASP A 340 -34.80 0.77 2.85
CA ASP A 340 -35.68 1.41 3.85
C ASP A 340 -34.92 2.54 4.57
N VAL A 341 -35.63 3.37 5.35
CA VAL A 341 -35.09 4.56 6.00
C VAL A 341 -35.32 4.51 7.50
N LYS A 342 -34.22 4.44 8.27
CA LYS A 342 -34.25 4.31 9.73
C LYS A 342 -33.68 5.56 10.40
N ARG A 343 -34.33 6.02 11.47
CA ARG A 343 -33.77 7.07 12.36
C ARG A 343 -32.52 6.54 13.06
N LEU A 344 -31.36 7.16 12.81
CA LEU A 344 -30.08 6.85 13.45
C LEU A 344 -29.91 7.65 14.75
N ALA A 345 -30.24 8.93 14.72
CA ALA A 345 -30.09 9.84 15.85
C ALA A 345 -31.11 10.98 15.82
N SER A 346 -31.23 11.69 16.95
CA SER A 346 -31.82 13.01 17.04
C SER A 346 -30.76 14.05 17.40
N TRP A 347 -30.96 15.31 17.03
CA TRP A 347 -30.12 16.44 17.44
C TRP A 347 -30.99 17.54 18.01
N ASP A 348 -30.57 18.14 19.11
CA ASP A 348 -31.31 19.16 19.86
C ASP A 348 -30.39 20.36 20.14
N ALA A 349 -30.90 21.58 19.96
CA ALA A 349 -30.11 22.81 20.09
C ALA A 349 -29.49 23.06 21.49
N ILE A 350 -29.95 22.35 22.53
CA ILE A 350 -29.41 22.42 23.90
C ILE A 350 -28.55 21.19 24.22
N ARG A 351 -28.89 20.00 23.70
CA ARG A 351 -28.24 18.73 24.07
C ARG A 351 -27.24 18.19 23.05
N GLY A 352 -27.18 18.77 21.85
CA GLY A 352 -26.38 18.25 20.74
C GLY A 352 -26.95 16.94 20.19
N LEU A 353 -26.06 16.04 19.73
CA LEU A 353 -26.44 14.75 19.17
C LEU A 353 -26.83 13.75 20.26
N ASN A 354 -27.96 13.08 20.06
CA ASN A 354 -28.51 12.02 20.91
C ASN A 354 -28.82 10.78 20.05
N GLY A 355 -27.92 9.80 20.08
CA GLY A 355 -27.89 8.62 19.22
C GLY A 355 -26.47 8.35 18.73
N SER A 356 -26.31 7.54 17.67
CA SER A 356 -25.04 7.43 16.95
C SER A 356 -25.26 7.36 15.44
N LEU A 357 -24.35 7.98 14.68
CA LEU A 357 -24.39 8.02 13.21
C LEU A 357 -23.51 6.95 12.56
N LYS A 358 -22.71 6.27 13.38
CA LYS A 358 -22.23 4.94 13.08
C LYS A 358 -23.46 4.04 13.04
N GLU A 359 -23.67 3.36 11.91
CA GLU A 359 -24.36 2.08 11.98
C GLU A 359 -23.70 1.30 13.13
N ASN A 360 -24.51 0.65 13.99
CA ASN A 360 -23.98 -0.51 14.70
C ASN A 360 -23.54 -1.46 13.57
N ARG A 361 -22.22 -1.52 13.32
CA ARG A 361 -21.61 -2.47 12.38
C ARG A 361 -22.27 -3.80 12.64
N ILE A 362 -22.64 -4.51 11.58
CA ILE A 362 -23.47 -5.70 11.70
C ILE A 362 -22.73 -6.77 12.53
N GLU A 363 -23.02 -6.74 13.84
CA GLU A 363 -22.60 -7.72 14.85
C GLU A 363 -23.53 -8.94 14.85
N SER A 364 -24.37 -9.10 13.80
CA SER A 364 -24.58 -10.45 13.30
C SER A 364 -23.26 -10.97 12.73
N GLY A 365 -22.43 -11.47 13.64
CA GLY A 365 -21.74 -12.71 13.32
C GLY A 365 -22.76 -13.67 12.72
N MET A 366 -22.32 -14.43 11.72
CA MET A 366 -23.12 -15.37 10.93
C MET A 366 -23.51 -16.62 11.73
N GLN A 367 -23.84 -16.44 13.02
CA GLN A 367 -24.19 -17.48 13.97
C GLN A 367 -25.47 -18.19 13.53
N GLY A 368 -25.33 -19.49 13.23
CA GLY A 368 -26.42 -20.31 12.70
C GLY A 368 -26.50 -20.36 11.17
N VAL A 369 -25.81 -19.47 10.45
CA VAL A 369 -25.66 -19.60 8.99
C VAL A 369 -24.77 -20.80 8.68
N THR A 370 -25.17 -21.60 7.68
CA THR A 370 -24.36 -22.70 7.15
C THR A 370 -24.10 -22.46 5.67
N LEU A 371 -22.84 -22.30 5.28
CA LEU A 371 -22.43 -22.00 3.90
C LEU A 371 -22.00 -23.28 3.17
N LYS A 372 -22.39 -23.42 1.91
CA LYS A 372 -21.82 -24.43 0.99
C LYS A 372 -20.55 -23.89 0.37
N ILE A 373 -19.45 -24.62 0.54
CA ILE A 373 -18.13 -24.20 0.08
C ILE A 373 -17.60 -25.17 -0.96
N VAL A 374 -17.35 -24.68 -2.16
CA VAL A 374 -16.65 -25.45 -3.19
C VAL A 374 -15.13 -25.21 -3.10
N THR A 375 -14.35 -26.26 -3.29
CA THR A 375 -12.89 -26.21 -3.25
C THR A 375 -12.24 -27.04 -4.35
N LEU A 376 -10.94 -26.82 -4.56
CA LEU A 376 -10.08 -27.57 -5.47
C LEU A 376 -8.77 -27.90 -4.74
N LEU A 377 -8.31 -29.14 -4.90
CA LEU A 377 -7.08 -29.63 -4.31
C LEU A 377 -5.86 -29.02 -5.01
N GLU A 378 -5.03 -28.32 -4.25
CA GLU A 378 -3.75 -27.71 -4.68
C GLU A 378 -2.88 -27.61 -3.42
N GLU A 379 -1.67 -28.17 -3.44
CA GLU A 379 -0.81 -28.22 -2.25
C GLU A 379 0.03 -26.94 -2.14
N PRO A 380 0.15 -26.28 -0.97
CA PRO A 380 -0.38 -26.63 0.36
C PRO A 380 -1.71 -25.93 0.71
N PHE A 381 -2.38 -25.31 -0.26
CA PHE A 381 -3.59 -24.51 -0.03
C PHE A 381 -4.77 -25.37 0.47
N VAL A 382 -5.03 -26.48 -0.21
CA VAL A 382 -6.08 -27.46 0.12
C VAL A 382 -5.62 -28.86 -0.25
N MET A 383 -5.45 -29.71 0.75
CA MET A 383 -5.05 -31.11 0.66
C MET A 383 -6.09 -31.99 1.36
N VAL A 384 -6.15 -33.27 0.99
CA VAL A 384 -6.95 -34.26 1.72
C VAL A 384 -6.17 -34.71 2.96
N ALA A 385 -6.81 -34.72 4.13
CA ALA A 385 -6.27 -35.34 5.33
C ALA A 385 -6.43 -36.87 5.24
N GLU A 386 -5.56 -37.63 5.90
CA GLU A 386 -5.60 -39.10 5.85
C GLU A 386 -6.94 -39.62 6.39
N ASN A 387 -7.73 -40.25 5.52
CA ASN A 387 -9.08 -40.67 5.86
C ASN A 387 -9.06 -42.03 6.54
N ILE A 388 -9.42 -42.04 7.83
CA ILE A 388 -9.83 -43.27 8.50
C ILE A 388 -11.10 -43.78 7.80
N LEU A 389 -11.08 -45.03 7.37
CA LEU A 389 -12.10 -45.63 6.51
C LEU A 389 -13.52 -45.46 7.12
N GLY A 390 -14.41 -44.77 6.39
CA GLY A 390 -15.79 -44.52 6.81
C GLY A 390 -16.08 -43.11 7.36
N GLN A 391 -15.08 -42.25 7.56
CA GLN A 391 -15.31 -40.83 7.90
C GLN A 391 -15.47 -39.94 6.64
N PRO A 392 -16.21 -38.82 6.70
CA PRO A 392 -16.27 -37.84 5.61
C PRO A 392 -14.88 -37.24 5.36
N LYS A 393 -14.56 -36.97 4.08
CA LYS A 393 -13.27 -36.40 3.66
C LYS A 393 -12.97 -35.12 4.44
N ARG A 394 -11.93 -35.14 5.26
CA ARG A 394 -11.39 -33.92 5.89
C ARG A 394 -10.37 -33.27 4.97
N TYR A 395 -10.40 -31.94 4.89
CA TYR A 395 -9.41 -31.15 4.17
C TYR A 395 -8.47 -30.45 5.17
N LYS A 396 -7.23 -30.21 4.75
CA LYS A 396 -6.19 -29.49 5.51
C LYS A 396 -5.42 -28.59 4.55
N GLY A 397 -4.92 -27.44 5.00
CA GLY A 397 -4.12 -26.54 4.16
C GLY A 397 -4.26 -25.08 4.55
N PHE A 398 -3.47 -24.21 3.94
CA PHE A 398 -3.46 -22.78 4.27
C PHE A 398 -4.82 -22.10 4.05
N SER A 399 -5.50 -22.38 2.94
CA SER A 399 -6.84 -21.83 2.67
C SER A 399 -7.87 -22.34 3.68
N ILE A 400 -7.73 -23.59 4.15
CA ILE A 400 -8.63 -24.19 5.14
C ILE A 400 -8.41 -23.57 6.53
N ASP A 401 -7.17 -23.33 6.95
CA ASP A 401 -6.90 -22.64 8.22
C ASP A 401 -7.47 -21.20 8.22
N VAL A 402 -7.35 -20.47 7.09
CA VAL A 402 -7.93 -19.13 6.96
C VAL A 402 -9.46 -19.17 6.98
N LEU A 403 -10.07 -20.20 6.36
CA LEU A 403 -11.51 -20.44 6.44
C LEU A 403 -11.96 -20.74 7.88
N ASP A 404 -11.25 -21.61 8.62
CA ASP A 404 -11.56 -21.93 10.01
C ASP A 404 -11.39 -20.71 10.94
N ALA A 405 -10.38 -19.87 10.69
CA ALA A 405 -10.21 -18.60 11.40
C ALA A 405 -11.41 -17.66 11.17
N LEU A 406 -11.88 -17.52 9.92
CA LEU A 406 -13.06 -16.72 9.59
C LEU A 406 -14.35 -17.32 10.14
N ALA A 407 -14.53 -18.65 10.06
CA ALA A 407 -15.66 -19.36 10.64
C ALA A 407 -15.73 -19.17 12.16
N LYS A 408 -14.59 -19.19 12.85
CA LYS A 408 -14.50 -18.91 14.29
C LYS A 408 -14.75 -17.44 14.65
N VAL A 409 -14.29 -16.49 13.83
CA VAL A 409 -14.44 -15.04 14.08
C VAL A 409 -15.84 -14.52 13.72
N LEU A 410 -16.49 -15.11 12.70
CA LEU A 410 -17.84 -14.75 12.28
C LEU A 410 -18.93 -15.67 12.87
N GLY A 411 -18.61 -16.91 13.25
CA GLY A 411 -19.55 -17.84 13.87
C GLY A 411 -20.41 -18.68 12.91
N PHE A 412 -20.11 -18.69 11.60
CA PHE A 412 -20.79 -19.56 10.64
C PHE A 412 -20.32 -21.01 10.73
N LYS A 413 -21.17 -21.93 10.26
CA LYS A 413 -20.80 -23.31 9.91
C LYS A 413 -20.62 -23.43 8.41
N TYR A 414 -19.94 -24.47 7.94
CA TYR A 414 -19.79 -24.71 6.52
C TYR A 414 -19.72 -26.19 6.16
N ASP A 415 -20.21 -26.52 4.97
CA ASP A 415 -20.08 -27.83 4.33
C ASP A 415 -19.18 -27.67 3.10
N ILE A 416 -18.00 -28.31 3.12
CA ILE A 416 -16.97 -28.17 2.09
C ILE A 416 -16.89 -29.39 1.15
N TYR A 417 -16.91 -29.15 -0.17
CA TYR A 417 -16.84 -30.20 -1.19
C TYR A 417 -15.88 -29.86 -2.33
N GLN A 418 -15.25 -30.90 -2.89
CA GLN A 418 -14.35 -30.78 -4.03
C GLN A 418 -15.16 -30.61 -5.34
N VAL A 419 -14.74 -29.67 -6.20
CA VAL A 419 -15.34 -29.46 -7.53
C VAL A 419 -15.19 -30.69 -8.44
N GLY A 420 -16.26 -31.06 -9.14
CA GLY A 420 -16.35 -32.33 -9.88
C GLY A 420 -15.53 -32.41 -11.17
N ASP A 421 -15.16 -31.29 -11.79
CA ASP A 421 -14.36 -31.25 -13.02
C ASP A 421 -12.85 -31.02 -12.79
N GLY A 422 -12.45 -30.80 -11.54
CA GLY A 422 -11.07 -30.52 -11.15
C GLY A 422 -10.53 -29.15 -11.58
N LYS A 423 -11.38 -28.16 -11.89
CA LYS A 423 -10.93 -26.86 -12.43
C LYS A 423 -11.24 -25.66 -11.55
N TYR A 424 -10.38 -24.65 -11.62
CA TYR A 424 -10.61 -23.35 -10.99
C TYR A 424 -11.81 -22.63 -11.59
N GLY A 425 -11.86 -22.58 -12.92
CA GLY A 425 -12.91 -21.92 -13.68
C GLY A 425 -12.34 -20.98 -14.75
N SER A 426 -12.74 -21.23 -16.00
CA SER A 426 -12.49 -20.40 -17.18
C SER A 426 -13.75 -20.25 -18.02
N ALA A 427 -13.82 -19.18 -18.81
CA ALA A 427 -14.90 -18.96 -19.78
C ALA A 427 -14.77 -19.94 -20.95
N LEU A 428 -15.87 -20.62 -21.29
CA LEU A 428 -15.96 -21.50 -22.45
C LEU A 428 -16.45 -20.69 -23.68
N PRO A 429 -16.13 -21.12 -24.92
CA PRO A 429 -16.54 -20.40 -26.15
C PRO A 429 -18.06 -20.25 -26.35
N ASN A 430 -18.88 -20.95 -25.56
CA ASN A 430 -20.34 -20.84 -25.54
C ASN A 430 -20.86 -19.82 -24.50
N GLY A 431 -19.98 -19.07 -23.82
CA GLY A 431 -20.33 -18.10 -22.77
C GLY A 431 -20.61 -18.70 -21.39
N SER A 432 -20.58 -20.02 -21.23
CA SER A 432 -20.71 -20.68 -19.92
C SER A 432 -19.35 -20.75 -19.19
N TRP A 433 -19.39 -20.98 -17.87
CA TRP A 433 -18.19 -21.14 -17.04
C TRP A 433 -18.10 -22.56 -16.46
N ASN A 434 -16.87 -23.08 -16.41
CA ASN A 434 -16.54 -24.35 -15.75
C ASN A 434 -15.98 -24.13 -14.33
N GLY A 435 -15.58 -25.21 -13.66
CA GLY A 435 -14.88 -25.15 -12.38
C GLY A 435 -15.69 -24.54 -11.23
N MET A 436 -14.96 -24.13 -10.19
CA MET A 436 -15.53 -23.48 -9.00
C MET A 436 -16.29 -22.19 -9.33
N ILE A 437 -15.84 -21.43 -10.34
CA ILE A 437 -16.56 -20.24 -10.83
C ILE A 437 -17.92 -20.62 -11.43
N GLY A 438 -18.00 -21.71 -12.19
CA GLY A 438 -19.26 -22.25 -12.72
C GLY A 438 -20.22 -22.77 -11.63
N GLU A 439 -19.69 -23.35 -10.55
CA GLU A 439 -20.48 -23.77 -9.37
C GLU A 439 -21.11 -22.57 -8.63
N LEU A 440 -20.38 -21.46 -8.51
CA LEU A 440 -20.89 -20.20 -7.93
C LEU A 440 -21.96 -19.55 -8.81
N ILE A 441 -21.71 -19.42 -10.13
CA ILE A 441 -22.68 -18.85 -11.08
C ILE A 441 -23.94 -19.72 -11.14
N GLY A 442 -23.79 -21.05 -11.07
CA GLY A 442 -24.88 -22.01 -10.96
C GLY A 442 -25.54 -22.11 -9.59
N LYS A 443 -25.17 -21.28 -8.61
CA LYS A 443 -25.69 -21.23 -7.23
C LYS A 443 -25.67 -22.58 -6.49
N ARG A 444 -24.65 -23.40 -6.76
CA ARG A 444 -24.45 -24.71 -6.10
C ARG A 444 -23.65 -24.57 -4.80
N ALA A 445 -22.70 -23.64 -4.78
CA ALA A 445 -21.96 -23.18 -3.62
C ALA A 445 -22.20 -21.67 -3.39
N ASP A 446 -22.02 -21.22 -2.15
CA ASP A 446 -22.17 -19.82 -1.73
C ASP A 446 -20.82 -19.09 -1.75
N LEU A 447 -19.74 -19.85 -1.53
CA LEU A 447 -18.35 -19.43 -1.42
C LEU A 447 -17.45 -20.46 -2.11
N ALA A 448 -16.40 -20.02 -2.79
CA ALA A 448 -15.34 -20.86 -3.33
C ALA A 448 -13.99 -20.47 -2.72
N ILE A 449 -13.23 -21.47 -2.30
CA ILE A 449 -11.92 -21.25 -1.65
C ILE A 449 -10.89 -22.31 -2.07
N SER A 450 -9.76 -21.82 -2.56
CA SER A 450 -8.49 -22.52 -2.85
C SER A 450 -7.48 -21.42 -3.25
N ALA A 451 -6.43 -21.73 -4.01
CA ALA A 451 -5.53 -20.76 -4.67
C ALA A 451 -6.21 -19.98 -5.83
N ILE A 452 -7.42 -19.44 -5.61
CA ILE A 452 -8.20 -18.74 -6.65
C ILE A 452 -7.61 -17.35 -6.89
N THR A 453 -6.77 -17.21 -7.91
CA THR A 453 -6.27 -15.91 -8.37
C THR A 453 -7.42 -15.01 -8.80
N ILE A 454 -7.46 -13.77 -8.27
CA ILE A 454 -8.37 -12.72 -8.72
C ILE A 454 -7.95 -12.29 -10.13
N THR A 455 -8.88 -12.33 -11.09
CA THR A 455 -8.69 -11.85 -12.47
C THR A 455 -9.91 -11.05 -12.93
N PRO A 456 -9.76 -10.03 -13.80
CA PRO A 456 -10.88 -9.18 -14.22
C PRO A 456 -12.04 -9.96 -14.86
N GLU A 457 -11.73 -11.01 -15.61
CA GLU A 457 -12.72 -11.89 -16.24
C GLU A 457 -13.57 -12.62 -15.18
N ARG A 458 -12.96 -13.15 -14.12
CA ARG A 458 -13.70 -13.78 -13.01
C ARG A 458 -14.45 -12.75 -12.18
N GLU A 459 -13.83 -11.60 -11.90
CA GLU A 459 -14.44 -10.50 -11.12
C GLU A 459 -15.66 -9.88 -11.84
N SER A 460 -15.79 -10.06 -13.15
CA SER A 460 -16.99 -9.69 -13.92
C SER A 460 -18.21 -10.61 -13.74
N VAL A 461 -18.02 -11.80 -13.14
CA VAL A 461 -19.08 -12.83 -12.99
C VAL A 461 -19.26 -13.36 -11.57
N VAL A 462 -18.28 -13.16 -10.67
CA VAL A 462 -18.34 -13.50 -9.24
C VAL A 462 -17.70 -12.41 -8.39
N ASP A 463 -18.21 -12.21 -7.18
CA ASP A 463 -17.73 -11.17 -6.25
C ASP A 463 -16.54 -11.70 -5.44
N PHE A 464 -15.36 -11.08 -5.54
CA PHE A 464 -14.21 -11.46 -4.73
C PHE A 464 -14.13 -10.74 -3.38
N SER A 465 -13.64 -11.43 -2.36
CA SER A 465 -13.14 -10.82 -1.13
C SER A 465 -11.86 -10.01 -1.38
N LYS A 466 -11.45 -9.19 -0.40
CA LYS A 466 -10.04 -8.75 -0.33
C LYS A 466 -9.10 -9.96 -0.30
N ARG A 467 -7.91 -9.77 -0.88
CA ARG A 467 -6.90 -10.83 -0.99
C ARG A 467 -6.39 -11.24 0.39
N TYR A 468 -6.17 -12.54 0.60
CA TYR A 468 -5.67 -13.09 1.86
C TYR A 468 -4.21 -13.57 1.78
N LEU A 469 -3.66 -13.65 0.56
CA LEU A 469 -2.23 -13.86 0.27
C LEU A 469 -1.94 -13.27 -1.13
N ASP A 470 -0.74 -12.73 -1.32
CA ASP A 470 -0.28 -12.22 -2.62
C ASP A 470 0.24 -13.34 -3.53
N PHE A 471 0.00 -13.20 -4.82
CA PHE A 471 0.31 -14.19 -5.87
C PHE A 471 1.54 -13.74 -6.65
N SER A 472 2.61 -14.54 -6.68
CA SER A 472 3.78 -14.26 -7.51
C SER A 472 4.13 -15.47 -8.36
N VAL A 473 4.94 -15.25 -9.41
CA VAL A 473 5.39 -16.33 -10.30
C VAL A 473 6.82 -16.70 -9.93
N GLY A 474 7.04 -17.98 -9.65
CA GLY A 474 8.36 -18.56 -9.37
C GLY A 474 8.90 -19.36 -10.56
N ILE A 475 10.22 -19.51 -10.59
CA ILE A 475 10.98 -20.38 -11.48
C ILE A 475 11.53 -21.52 -10.63
N LEU A 476 10.99 -22.72 -10.78
CA LEU A 476 11.49 -23.93 -10.11
C LEU A 476 12.53 -24.62 -11.00
N MET A 477 13.73 -24.82 -10.49
CA MET A 477 14.85 -25.45 -11.21
C MET A 477 15.66 -26.38 -10.28
N ARG A 478 16.30 -27.42 -10.83
CA ARG A 478 17.29 -28.22 -10.09
C ARG A 478 18.49 -27.34 -9.74
N LYS A 479 18.99 -27.46 -8.51
CA LYS A 479 20.20 -26.80 -8.02
C LYS A 479 21.38 -27.13 -8.95
N PRO A 480 22.09 -26.15 -9.53
CA PRO A 480 23.20 -26.44 -10.42
C PRO A 480 24.34 -27.10 -9.65
N GLU A 481 24.79 -28.25 -10.14
CA GLU A 481 25.87 -29.03 -9.54
C GLU A 481 27.23 -28.33 -9.75
N GLU A 482 28.04 -28.23 -8.69
CA GLU A 482 29.35 -27.56 -8.70
C GLU A 482 30.30 -28.27 -9.69
N LYS A 483 30.44 -27.77 -10.92
CA LYS A 483 31.35 -28.33 -11.94
C LYS A 483 32.80 -28.29 -11.44
N ILE A 484 33.37 -29.46 -11.11
CA ILE A 484 34.63 -29.53 -10.37
C ILE A 484 35.84 -29.35 -11.30
N ASN A 485 36.31 -28.11 -11.42
CA ASN A 485 37.47 -27.77 -12.24
C ASN A 485 38.78 -28.34 -11.66
N ILE A 486 39.28 -29.45 -12.23
CA ILE A 486 40.53 -30.14 -11.84
C ILE A 486 41.75 -29.19 -11.85
N PHE A 487 41.72 -28.17 -12.71
CA PHE A 487 42.77 -27.16 -12.87
C PHE A 487 42.47 -25.81 -12.17
N SER A 488 41.64 -25.81 -11.11
CA SER A 488 41.32 -24.60 -10.32
C SER A 488 42.55 -23.79 -9.87
N LEU A 489 43.70 -24.43 -9.71
CA LEU A 489 44.96 -23.77 -9.35
C LEU A 489 45.51 -22.82 -10.44
N LEU A 490 45.18 -23.04 -11.73
CA LEU A 490 45.63 -22.17 -12.83
C LEU A 490 44.73 -20.95 -13.06
N ALA A 491 43.48 -21.00 -12.59
CA ALA A 491 42.47 -19.94 -12.72
C ALA A 491 42.76 -18.56 -12.08
N PRO A 492 43.65 -18.39 -11.07
CA PRO A 492 43.95 -17.08 -10.48
C PRO A 492 44.59 -16.05 -11.42
N PHE A 493 45.12 -16.51 -12.57
CA PHE A 493 45.67 -15.68 -13.65
C PHE A 493 45.14 -16.16 -15.01
N ASP A 494 44.83 -15.21 -15.89
CA ASP A 494 44.45 -15.48 -17.28
C ASP A 494 45.64 -16.07 -18.08
N LEU A 495 45.34 -16.86 -19.12
CA LEU A 495 46.33 -17.47 -20.01
C LEU A 495 47.23 -16.42 -20.68
N ALA A 496 46.72 -15.21 -20.93
CA ALA A 496 47.51 -14.08 -21.40
C ALA A 496 48.58 -13.64 -20.40
N VAL A 497 48.27 -13.65 -19.08
CA VAL A 497 49.23 -13.32 -18.02
C VAL A 497 50.29 -14.41 -17.89
N TRP A 498 49.90 -15.68 -17.96
CA TRP A 498 50.83 -16.81 -17.99
C TRP A 498 51.79 -16.74 -19.19
N ALA A 499 51.27 -16.41 -20.38
CA ALA A 499 52.09 -16.21 -21.58
C ALA A 499 53.09 -15.03 -21.43
N CYS A 500 52.66 -13.91 -20.84
CA CYS A 500 53.54 -12.78 -20.54
C CYS A 500 54.64 -13.13 -19.53
N ILE A 501 54.35 -13.90 -18.48
CA ILE A 501 55.35 -14.39 -17.52
C ILE A 501 56.35 -15.32 -18.23
N ALA A 502 55.86 -16.26 -19.04
CA ALA A 502 56.70 -17.18 -19.82
C ALA A 502 57.59 -16.45 -20.83
N ALA A 503 57.12 -15.34 -21.42
CA ALA A 503 57.90 -14.49 -22.33
C ALA A 503 58.91 -13.57 -21.61
N ALA A 504 58.61 -13.13 -20.37
CA ALA A 504 59.51 -12.28 -19.60
C ALA A 504 60.81 -13.00 -19.19
N ILE A 505 60.74 -14.29 -18.88
CA ILE A 505 61.89 -15.12 -18.48
C ILE A 505 63.03 -15.10 -19.52
N PRO A 506 62.82 -15.46 -20.81
CA PRO A 506 63.87 -15.41 -21.82
C PRO A 506 64.31 -13.98 -22.15
N VAL A 507 63.41 -12.97 -22.10
CA VAL A 507 63.79 -11.56 -22.30
C VAL A 507 64.79 -11.10 -21.23
N VAL A 508 64.55 -11.41 -19.96
CA VAL A 508 65.48 -11.10 -18.87
C VAL A 508 66.75 -11.94 -18.96
N GLY A 509 66.66 -13.21 -19.35
CA GLY A 509 67.82 -14.05 -19.65
C GLY A 509 68.74 -13.47 -20.75
N ILE A 510 68.14 -12.99 -21.85
CA ILE A 510 68.85 -12.31 -22.94
C ILE A 510 69.47 -10.99 -22.46
N MET A 511 68.75 -10.19 -21.66
CA MET A 511 69.30 -8.96 -21.07
C MET A 511 70.50 -9.24 -20.16
N ILE A 512 70.44 -10.26 -19.30
CA ILE A 512 71.56 -10.67 -18.43
C ILE A 512 72.73 -11.20 -19.27
N PHE A 513 72.47 -11.97 -20.34
CA PHE A 513 73.50 -12.44 -21.27
C PHE A 513 74.19 -11.27 -22.00
N LEU A 514 73.42 -10.31 -22.54
CA LEU A 514 73.96 -9.11 -23.19
C LEU A 514 74.77 -8.26 -22.22
N LEU A 515 74.28 -8.03 -21.00
CA LEU A 515 75.03 -7.33 -19.95
C LEU A 515 76.34 -8.05 -19.61
N ARG A 516 76.33 -9.37 -19.43
CA ARG A 516 77.56 -10.16 -19.21
C ARG A 516 78.53 -10.11 -20.40
N ARG A 517 78.04 -10.11 -21.65
CA ARG A 517 78.89 -9.99 -22.85
C ARG A 517 79.50 -8.60 -22.97
N ILE A 518 78.73 -7.54 -22.71
CA ILE A 518 79.22 -6.14 -22.67
C ILE A 518 80.26 -5.97 -21.55
N GLN A 519 80.05 -6.59 -20.38
CA GLN A 519 81.03 -6.60 -19.28
C GLN A 519 82.32 -7.33 -19.68
N ALA A 520 82.24 -8.53 -20.28
CA ALA A 520 83.41 -9.27 -20.73
C ALA A 520 84.24 -8.50 -21.77
N VAL A 521 83.59 -7.85 -22.75
CA VAL A 521 84.25 -6.99 -23.74
C VAL A 521 84.88 -5.76 -23.08
N ARG A 522 84.21 -5.15 -22.08
CA ARG A 522 84.76 -4.00 -21.35
C ARG A 522 85.98 -4.36 -20.48
N CYS A 523 86.08 -5.61 -20.02
CA CYS A 523 87.29 -6.15 -19.37
C CYS A 523 88.41 -6.53 -20.36
N GLN A 524 88.09 -6.87 -21.61
CA GLN A 524 89.12 -7.09 -22.65
C GLN A 524 89.77 -5.78 -23.12
N ASN A 525 89.04 -4.67 -23.13
CA ASN A 525 89.57 -3.37 -23.59
C ASN A 525 90.44 -2.62 -22.56
N SER A 526 90.67 -3.17 -21.37
CA SER A 526 91.67 -2.66 -20.41
C SER A 526 93.02 -3.36 -20.64
N THR A 527 93.89 -2.74 -21.43
CA THR A 527 95.22 -3.28 -21.78
C THR A 527 96.19 -3.22 -20.59
N GLY A 528 96.48 -4.37 -19.99
CA GLY A 528 97.49 -4.52 -18.93
C GLY A 528 97.56 -5.98 -18.47
N GLY A 529 98.59 -6.71 -18.92
CA GLY A 529 98.60 -8.17 -18.81
C GLY A 529 99.06 -8.71 -17.45
N HIS A 530 98.14 -9.29 -16.70
CA HIS A 530 98.40 -10.42 -15.79
C HIS A 530 97.18 -11.37 -15.79
N PRO A 531 97.37 -12.70 -15.79
CA PRO A 531 96.27 -13.63 -15.58
C PRO A 531 95.79 -13.53 -14.11
N PRO A 532 94.48 -13.46 -13.83
CA PRO A 532 93.99 -13.62 -12.47
C PRO A 532 94.30 -15.05 -12.00
N PRO A 533 94.95 -15.25 -10.83
CA PRO A 533 95.33 -16.57 -10.35
C PRO A 533 94.10 -17.39 -9.94
N SER A 534 94.30 -18.70 -9.78
CA SER A 534 93.32 -19.60 -9.17
C SER A 534 93.08 -19.23 -7.70
N VAL A 535 92.05 -18.41 -7.46
CA VAL A 535 91.64 -18.01 -6.11
C VAL A 535 91.02 -19.21 -5.39
N SER A 536 91.73 -19.71 -4.39
CA SER A 536 91.28 -20.80 -3.52
C SER A 536 90.09 -20.37 -2.65
N THR A 537 89.17 -21.30 -2.44
CA THR A 537 87.90 -21.06 -1.74
C THR A 537 88.11 -20.96 -0.23
N SER A 538 87.95 -19.76 0.34
CA SER A 538 87.74 -19.58 1.78
C SER A 538 86.44 -18.81 2.03
N LEU A 539 85.74 -19.10 3.13
CA LEU A 539 84.43 -18.49 3.40
C LEU A 539 84.51 -16.96 3.52
N GLN A 540 85.62 -16.44 4.07
CA GLN A 540 85.83 -15.00 4.22
C GLN A 540 86.12 -14.30 2.88
N SER A 541 86.86 -14.94 1.95
CA SER A 541 87.02 -14.40 0.60
C SER A 541 85.73 -14.52 -0.20
N ALA A 542 84.96 -15.60 -0.05
CA ALA A 542 83.63 -15.74 -0.66
C ALA A 542 82.65 -14.64 -0.19
N ILE A 543 82.60 -14.35 1.12
CA ILE A 543 81.75 -13.28 1.67
C ILE A 543 82.19 -11.89 1.16
N TRP A 544 83.49 -11.60 1.09
CA TRP A 544 83.97 -10.32 0.54
C TRP A 544 83.88 -10.26 -1.00
N ILE A 545 83.83 -11.40 -1.71
CA ILE A 545 83.51 -11.44 -3.15
C ILE A 545 82.01 -11.19 -3.37
N VAL A 546 81.13 -11.78 -2.55
CA VAL A 546 79.67 -11.50 -2.59
C VAL A 546 79.39 -10.03 -2.26
N TYR A 547 79.98 -9.51 -1.18
CA TYR A 547 79.81 -8.11 -0.77
C TYR A 547 80.53 -7.12 -1.72
N GLY A 548 81.68 -7.49 -2.30
CA GLY A 548 82.38 -6.69 -3.32
C GLY A 548 81.63 -6.62 -4.65
N ALA A 549 81.04 -7.74 -5.10
CA ALA A 549 80.07 -7.75 -6.21
C ALA A 549 78.81 -6.93 -5.87
N PHE A 550 78.44 -6.85 -4.59
CA PHE A 550 77.41 -5.95 -4.07
C PHE A 550 77.83 -4.47 -3.99
N VAL A 551 79.10 -4.12 -4.27
CA VAL A 551 79.57 -2.72 -4.40
C VAL A 551 79.74 -2.28 -5.87
N GLN A 552 80.47 -3.02 -6.72
CA GLN A 552 81.00 -2.44 -7.99
C GLN A 552 80.14 -2.37 -9.28
N GLN A 553 78.93 -2.96 -9.38
CA GLN A 553 78.15 -2.96 -10.65
C GLN A 553 76.69 -2.51 -10.51
N VAL A 554 76.37 -1.33 -11.06
CA VAL A 554 75.03 -0.70 -10.96
C VAL A 554 74.00 -1.34 -11.90
N ALA A 555 74.26 -1.39 -13.21
CA ALA A 555 73.25 -1.80 -14.21
C ALA A 555 72.73 -3.23 -13.99
N LEU A 556 73.61 -4.18 -13.65
CA LEU A 556 73.23 -5.56 -13.38
C LEU A 556 72.38 -5.69 -12.11
N ARG A 557 72.59 -4.86 -11.08
CA ARG A 557 71.74 -4.82 -9.89
C ARG A 557 70.37 -4.21 -10.16
N ILE A 558 70.27 -3.20 -11.03
CA ILE A 558 68.97 -2.64 -11.41
C ILE A 558 68.12 -3.72 -12.11
N VAL A 559 68.70 -4.51 -13.01
CA VAL A 559 68.01 -5.63 -13.68
C VAL A 559 67.69 -6.79 -12.73
N MET A 560 68.64 -7.22 -11.89
CA MET A 560 68.40 -8.30 -10.92
C MET A 560 67.38 -7.90 -9.85
N GLY A 561 67.43 -6.64 -9.37
CA GLY A 561 66.51 -6.10 -8.38
C GLY A 561 65.11 -5.85 -8.93
N SER A 562 64.98 -5.36 -10.17
CA SER A 562 63.67 -5.21 -10.82
C SER A 562 63.05 -6.56 -11.15
N TRP A 563 63.85 -7.55 -11.58
CA TRP A 563 63.38 -8.93 -11.75
C TRP A 563 62.91 -9.55 -10.44
N TRP A 564 63.67 -9.40 -9.35
CA TRP A 564 63.29 -9.92 -8.03
C TRP A 564 62.00 -9.25 -7.51
N LEU A 565 61.87 -7.93 -7.66
CA LEU A 565 60.65 -7.19 -7.33
C LEU A 565 59.45 -7.65 -8.17
N PHE A 566 59.64 -7.86 -9.48
CA PHE A 566 58.60 -8.40 -10.37
C PHE A 566 58.17 -9.81 -9.93
N THR A 567 59.12 -10.71 -9.64
CA THR A 567 58.81 -12.06 -9.15
C THR A 567 58.06 -12.02 -7.82
N LEU A 568 58.46 -11.15 -6.88
CA LEU A 568 57.78 -10.98 -5.59
C LEU A 568 56.33 -10.52 -5.79
N ILE A 569 56.10 -9.49 -6.62
CA ILE A 569 54.77 -8.97 -6.95
C ILE A 569 53.91 -10.08 -7.58
N VAL A 570 54.41 -10.79 -8.58
CA VAL A 570 53.67 -11.88 -9.25
C VAL A 570 53.31 -12.99 -8.27
N CYS A 571 54.24 -13.46 -7.45
CA CYS A 571 53.96 -14.48 -6.44
C CYS A 571 52.95 -14.03 -5.38
N SER A 572 53.01 -12.76 -4.95
CA SER A 572 52.08 -12.16 -3.98
C SER A 572 50.67 -11.99 -4.56
N SER A 573 50.55 -11.49 -5.80
CA SER A 573 49.28 -11.40 -6.51
C SER A 573 48.67 -12.78 -6.78
N TYR A 574 49.49 -13.79 -7.08
CA TYR A 574 49.04 -15.16 -7.28
C TYR A 574 48.44 -15.76 -6.01
N THR A 575 49.13 -15.67 -4.86
CA THR A 575 48.64 -16.23 -3.59
C THR A 575 47.40 -15.47 -3.09
N ALA A 576 47.34 -14.15 -3.27
CA ALA A 576 46.15 -13.36 -2.95
C ALA A 576 44.94 -13.75 -3.82
N ASN A 577 45.11 -13.83 -5.15
CA ASN A 577 44.03 -14.22 -6.07
C ASN A 577 43.58 -15.68 -5.84
N LEU A 578 44.50 -16.59 -5.54
CA LEU A 578 44.18 -17.98 -5.22
C LEU A 578 43.36 -18.09 -3.92
N ALA A 579 43.71 -17.33 -2.88
CA ALA A 579 42.93 -17.26 -1.65
C ALA A 579 41.51 -16.69 -1.89
N ALA A 580 41.39 -15.65 -2.72
CA ALA A 580 40.09 -15.08 -3.12
C ALA A 580 39.26 -16.07 -3.96
N TYR A 581 39.88 -16.83 -4.87
CA TYR A 581 39.20 -17.83 -5.69
C TYR A 581 38.70 -19.03 -4.86
N LEU A 582 39.49 -19.49 -3.89
CA LEU A 582 39.12 -20.59 -3.01
C LEU A 582 38.07 -20.21 -1.95
N THR A 583 37.95 -18.93 -1.59
CA THR A 583 36.92 -18.43 -0.67
C THR A 583 35.61 -18.05 -1.37
N VAL A 584 35.66 -17.68 -2.65
CA VAL A 584 34.48 -17.33 -3.45
C VAL A 584 34.26 -18.35 -4.57
N SER A 585 33.61 -19.47 -4.23
CA SER A 585 33.12 -20.45 -5.21
C SER A 585 32.03 -19.82 -6.09
N ARG A 586 32.43 -19.24 -7.23
CA ARG A 586 31.50 -18.71 -8.23
C ARG A 586 30.69 -19.84 -8.84
N MET A 587 29.40 -19.88 -8.50
CA MET A 587 28.40 -20.63 -9.25
C MET A 587 28.08 -19.85 -10.52
N ASP A 588 28.83 -20.12 -11.59
CA ASP A 588 28.63 -19.45 -12.88
C ASP A 588 27.22 -19.72 -13.42
N ASN A 589 26.51 -18.63 -13.75
CA ASN A 589 25.19 -18.60 -14.38
C ASN A 589 24.05 -19.38 -13.66
N ALA A 590 23.93 -19.19 -12.34
CA ALA A 590 22.65 -19.46 -11.67
C ALA A 590 21.57 -18.46 -12.13
N VAL A 591 20.48 -18.95 -12.73
CA VAL A 591 19.32 -18.15 -13.17
C VAL A 591 18.61 -17.56 -11.95
N ARG A 592 18.56 -16.24 -11.83
CA ARG A 592 17.94 -15.55 -10.69
C ARG A 592 16.66 -14.81 -11.06
N SER A 593 16.55 -14.36 -12.31
CA SER A 593 15.41 -13.59 -12.81
C SER A 593 14.84 -14.17 -14.11
N PHE A 594 13.62 -13.74 -14.43
CA PHE A 594 13.00 -13.97 -15.74
C PHE A 594 13.85 -13.44 -16.91
N GLN A 595 14.67 -12.41 -16.68
CA GLN A 595 15.53 -11.80 -17.69
C GLN A 595 16.82 -12.61 -17.94
N ASP A 596 17.25 -13.42 -16.98
CA ASP A 596 18.36 -14.37 -17.19
C ASP A 596 17.82 -15.60 -17.93
N LEU A 597 16.65 -16.07 -17.53
CA LEU A 597 15.94 -17.19 -18.18
C LEU A 597 15.61 -16.92 -19.66
N SER A 598 15.26 -15.68 -20.02
CA SER A 598 14.96 -15.31 -21.41
C SER A 598 16.20 -15.10 -22.30
N LYS A 599 17.40 -14.99 -21.72
CA LYS A 599 18.67 -14.77 -22.45
C LYS A 599 19.44 -16.07 -22.69
N GLN A 600 19.32 -17.05 -21.78
CA GLN A 600 19.94 -18.35 -21.95
C GLN A 600 19.18 -19.23 -22.96
N VAL A 601 19.87 -20.22 -23.53
CA VAL A 601 19.30 -21.19 -24.48
C VAL A 601 19.36 -22.63 -23.93
N ASP A 602 20.25 -22.90 -22.97
CA ASP A 602 20.59 -24.26 -22.49
C ASP A 602 19.47 -24.96 -21.71
N LEU A 603 18.53 -24.21 -21.11
CA LEU A 603 17.48 -24.75 -20.25
C LEU A 603 16.09 -24.48 -20.85
N VAL A 604 15.37 -25.55 -21.19
CA VAL A 604 13.98 -25.47 -21.65
C VAL A 604 13.07 -25.05 -20.49
N TYR A 605 12.06 -24.21 -20.75
CA TYR A 605 11.11 -23.75 -19.73
C TYR A 605 9.68 -23.72 -20.25
N GLY A 606 8.72 -23.78 -19.32
CA GLY A 606 7.30 -23.83 -19.63
C GLY A 606 6.42 -23.82 -18.37
N THR A 607 5.10 -23.84 -18.56
CA THR A 607 4.09 -23.75 -17.49
C THR A 607 3.00 -24.81 -17.68
N VAL A 608 1.95 -24.85 -16.85
CA VAL A 608 0.80 -25.74 -17.07
C VAL A 608 -0.08 -25.15 -18.18
N LYS A 609 -0.41 -25.96 -19.19
CA LYS A 609 -1.26 -25.55 -20.31
C LYS A 609 -2.69 -25.22 -19.86
N ASP A 610 -3.36 -24.32 -20.58
CA ASP A 610 -4.76 -23.93 -20.37
C ASP A 610 -5.06 -23.47 -18.92
N SER A 611 -4.07 -22.81 -18.31
CA SER A 611 -4.08 -22.27 -16.94
C SER A 611 -3.98 -20.75 -16.91
N ALA A 612 -4.32 -20.15 -15.77
CA ALA A 612 -4.18 -18.70 -15.54
C ALA A 612 -2.71 -18.21 -15.65
N MET A 613 -1.71 -19.09 -15.46
CA MET A 613 -0.30 -18.76 -15.70
C MET A 613 0.03 -18.72 -17.19
N TYR A 614 -0.47 -19.69 -17.97
CA TYR A 614 -0.31 -19.73 -19.42
C TYR A 614 -0.99 -18.52 -20.08
N GLU A 615 -2.17 -18.12 -19.60
CA GLU A 615 -2.87 -16.90 -20.02
C GLU A 615 -2.14 -15.62 -19.56
N TYR A 616 -1.53 -15.59 -18.37
CA TYR A 616 -0.72 -14.47 -17.90
C TYR A 616 0.52 -14.25 -18.78
N PHE A 617 1.27 -15.31 -19.10
CA PHE A 617 2.42 -15.23 -20.01
C PHE A 617 2.00 -14.87 -21.44
N ARG A 618 0.86 -15.39 -21.92
CA ARG A 618 0.27 -14.99 -23.21
C ARG A 618 -0.03 -13.49 -23.23
N ALA A 619 -0.87 -13.02 -22.32
CA ALA A 619 -1.35 -11.65 -22.30
C ALA A 619 -0.19 -10.65 -22.25
N LYS A 620 0.79 -10.85 -21.36
CA LYS A 620 2.00 -10.00 -21.30
C LYS A 620 2.89 -10.13 -22.54
N GLY A 621 3.11 -11.35 -23.04
CA GLY A 621 3.94 -11.57 -24.22
C GLY A 621 3.35 -11.05 -25.54
N THR A 622 2.03 -10.79 -25.59
CA THR A 622 1.34 -10.27 -26.79
C THR A 622 0.89 -8.82 -26.71
N ASN A 623 0.98 -8.16 -25.55
CA ASN A 623 0.46 -6.79 -25.37
C ASN A 623 1.41 -5.73 -25.99
N PRO A 624 1.00 -4.97 -27.03
CA PRO A 624 1.87 -3.97 -27.64
C PRO A 624 2.16 -2.75 -26.74
N LEU A 625 1.36 -2.54 -25.69
CA LEU A 625 1.46 -1.38 -24.79
C LEU A 625 2.36 -1.64 -23.57
N GLU A 626 2.54 -2.90 -23.18
CA GLU A 626 3.43 -3.34 -22.08
C GLU A 626 4.66 -4.06 -22.64
N GLN A 627 5.44 -3.37 -23.48
CA GLN A 627 6.51 -3.96 -24.30
C GLN A 627 7.79 -4.33 -23.52
N ASP A 628 7.66 -5.20 -22.51
CA ASP A 628 8.80 -5.89 -21.90
C ASP A 628 9.26 -7.04 -22.81
N SER A 629 10.40 -6.84 -23.47
CA SER A 629 11.01 -7.83 -24.37
C SER A 629 11.33 -9.17 -23.67
N THR A 630 11.45 -9.18 -22.35
CA THR A 630 11.59 -10.39 -21.53
C THR A 630 10.38 -11.31 -21.70
N PHE A 631 9.17 -10.78 -21.49
CA PHE A 631 7.94 -11.60 -21.57
C PHE A 631 7.59 -12.00 -23.00
N ALA A 632 7.97 -11.21 -24.00
CA ALA A 632 7.80 -11.57 -25.41
C ALA A 632 8.64 -12.81 -25.80
N GLU A 633 9.93 -12.84 -25.43
CA GLU A 633 10.81 -13.99 -25.73
C GLU A 633 10.49 -15.23 -24.88
N LEU A 634 10.09 -15.03 -23.61
CA LEU A 634 9.54 -16.10 -22.77
C LEU A 634 8.28 -16.71 -23.42
N TRP A 635 7.32 -15.88 -23.85
CA TRP A 635 6.07 -16.35 -24.47
C TRP A 635 6.33 -17.07 -25.80
N LYS A 636 7.22 -16.57 -26.63
CA LYS A 636 7.68 -17.20 -27.88
C LYS A 636 8.23 -18.61 -27.64
N THR A 637 8.94 -18.84 -26.54
CA THR A 637 9.43 -20.17 -26.15
C THR A 637 8.32 -21.03 -25.54
N ILE A 638 7.49 -20.49 -24.64
CA ILE A 638 6.37 -21.22 -24.01
C ILE A 638 5.34 -21.70 -25.05
N ASN A 639 5.06 -20.88 -26.06
CA ASN A 639 4.09 -21.14 -27.13
C ASN A 639 4.67 -21.90 -28.34
N LYS A 640 5.97 -22.24 -28.32
CA LYS A 640 6.61 -23.05 -29.37
C LYS A 640 5.82 -24.35 -29.56
N ASN A 641 5.52 -24.68 -30.82
CA ASN A 641 4.71 -25.83 -31.22
C ASN A 641 3.37 -25.91 -30.45
N ASN A 642 2.67 -24.76 -30.35
CA ASN A 642 1.42 -24.56 -29.61
C ASN A 642 1.50 -25.00 -28.13
N GLY A 643 2.71 -24.91 -27.55
CA GLY A 643 3.01 -25.27 -26.18
C GLY A 643 3.09 -26.77 -25.88
N PHE A 644 2.88 -27.67 -26.85
CA PHE A 644 2.81 -29.11 -26.59
C PHE A 644 4.14 -29.76 -26.17
N GLU A 645 5.29 -29.19 -26.57
CA GLU A 645 6.62 -29.68 -26.14
C GLU A 645 7.02 -29.13 -24.76
N ASN A 646 6.83 -27.81 -24.61
CA ASN A 646 7.41 -27.05 -23.51
C ASN A 646 6.49 -26.98 -22.29
N SER A 647 5.16 -26.87 -22.47
CA SER A 647 4.21 -26.86 -21.34
C SER A 647 3.90 -28.27 -20.82
N VAL A 648 3.24 -28.36 -19.66
CA VAL A 648 2.83 -29.61 -19.00
C VAL A 648 1.31 -29.64 -18.76
N SER A 649 0.75 -30.82 -18.45
CA SER A 649 -0.68 -31.01 -18.19
C SER A 649 -1.10 -30.70 -16.75
N SER A 650 -0.18 -30.78 -15.79
CA SER A 650 -0.48 -30.58 -14.36
C SER A 650 0.73 -30.03 -13.58
N PRO A 651 0.53 -29.39 -12.40
CA PRO A 651 1.63 -28.89 -11.58
C PRO A 651 2.58 -30.00 -11.11
N SER A 652 2.02 -31.16 -10.76
CA SER A 652 2.78 -32.32 -10.26
C SER A 652 3.58 -33.04 -11.36
N GLU A 653 3.17 -32.94 -12.63
CA GLU A 653 4.02 -33.28 -13.78
C GLU A 653 5.14 -32.26 -13.96
N GLY A 654 4.81 -30.96 -13.86
CA GLY A 654 5.76 -29.85 -13.94
C GLY A 654 6.94 -30.01 -12.99
N ILE A 655 6.65 -30.20 -11.70
CA ILE A 655 7.66 -30.43 -10.64
C ILE A 655 8.55 -31.65 -10.95
N LYS A 656 7.98 -32.75 -11.46
CA LYS A 656 8.74 -33.96 -11.81
C LYS A 656 9.63 -33.78 -13.05
N LYS A 657 9.27 -32.89 -13.97
CA LYS A 657 10.02 -32.58 -15.21
C LYS A 657 11.32 -31.78 -14.95
N VAL A 658 11.45 -31.14 -13.77
CA VAL A 658 12.48 -30.12 -13.44
C VAL A 658 13.95 -30.54 -13.61
N LYS A 659 14.28 -31.84 -13.71
CA LYS A 659 15.66 -32.35 -13.80
C LYS A 659 16.54 -31.66 -14.86
N SER A 660 15.95 -31.22 -15.98
CA SER A 660 16.61 -30.43 -17.03
C SER A 660 15.66 -29.38 -17.62
N TYR A 661 14.81 -28.77 -16.78
CA TYR A 661 13.70 -27.93 -17.19
C TYR A 661 13.36 -26.90 -16.10
N ALA A 662 13.15 -25.64 -16.48
CA ALA A 662 12.64 -24.62 -15.56
C ALA A 662 11.11 -24.57 -15.60
N PHE A 663 10.47 -24.98 -14.50
CA PHE A 663 9.02 -24.94 -14.37
C PHE A 663 8.56 -23.57 -13.88
N LEU A 664 7.74 -22.89 -14.70
CA LEU A 664 7.19 -21.57 -14.43
C LEU A 664 5.80 -21.72 -13.84
N TRP A 665 5.67 -21.48 -12.53
CA TRP A 665 4.43 -21.71 -11.81
C TRP A 665 4.25 -20.75 -10.64
N ASP A 666 3.19 -20.98 -9.87
CA ASP A 666 2.85 -20.23 -8.68
C ASP A 666 3.98 -20.31 -7.64
N MET A 667 4.51 -19.15 -7.23
CA MET A 667 5.61 -19.05 -6.28
C MET A 667 5.30 -19.80 -4.99
N ALA A 668 4.07 -19.69 -4.47
CA ALA A 668 3.70 -20.32 -3.21
C ALA A 668 3.70 -21.85 -3.33
N VAL A 669 3.26 -22.39 -4.48
CA VAL A 669 3.30 -23.84 -4.76
C VAL A 669 4.72 -24.33 -4.97
N VAL A 670 5.58 -23.61 -5.70
CA VAL A 670 6.96 -24.06 -5.95
C VAL A 670 7.90 -23.86 -4.76
N GLU A 671 7.69 -22.82 -3.96
CA GLU A 671 8.36 -22.61 -2.67
C GLU A 671 8.01 -23.74 -1.69
N TYR A 672 6.73 -24.14 -1.62
CA TYR A 672 6.32 -25.31 -0.84
C TYR A 672 7.00 -26.58 -1.34
N ALA A 673 6.91 -26.87 -2.65
CA ALA A 673 7.48 -28.08 -3.25
C ALA A 673 9.00 -28.20 -3.02
N ALA A 674 9.74 -27.08 -3.00
CA ALA A 674 11.18 -27.06 -2.72
C ALA A 674 11.51 -27.10 -1.20
N LEU A 675 10.61 -26.66 -0.31
CA LEU A 675 10.74 -26.83 1.15
C LEU A 675 10.43 -28.28 1.59
N THR A 676 9.66 -29.03 0.81
CA THR A 676 9.26 -30.42 1.07
C THR A 676 10.02 -31.48 0.26
N ASP A 677 10.94 -31.10 -0.62
CA ASP A 677 11.76 -32.03 -1.40
C ASP A 677 12.61 -32.92 -0.48
N ASP A 678 12.51 -34.25 -0.60
CA ASP A 678 13.22 -35.17 0.31
C ASP A 678 14.73 -35.18 0.06
N ASP A 679 15.18 -34.92 -1.17
CA ASP A 679 16.59 -34.86 -1.56
C ASP A 679 17.20 -33.43 -1.48
N CYS A 680 16.38 -32.40 -1.22
CA CYS A 680 16.76 -30.97 -1.28
C CYS A 680 17.55 -30.56 -2.55
N THR A 681 17.18 -31.14 -3.70
CA THR A 681 17.79 -30.87 -5.01
C THR A 681 17.14 -29.71 -5.76
N LEU A 682 15.98 -29.25 -5.31
CA LEU A 682 15.24 -28.15 -5.93
C LEU A 682 15.66 -26.77 -5.41
N THR A 683 15.55 -25.77 -6.28
CA THR A 683 15.81 -24.36 -5.99
C THR A 683 14.76 -23.48 -6.69
N VAL A 684 14.39 -22.37 -6.04
CA VAL A 684 13.39 -21.43 -6.55
C VAL A 684 14.03 -20.06 -6.77
N ALA A 685 13.73 -19.45 -7.91
CA ALA A 685 14.13 -18.08 -8.26
C ALA A 685 12.91 -17.26 -8.70
N GLY A 686 12.94 -15.93 -8.53
CA GLY A 686 11.83 -15.06 -8.93
C GLY A 686 12.00 -13.61 -8.48
N ASN A 687 11.32 -12.69 -9.19
CA ASN A 687 11.29 -11.27 -8.82
C ASN A 687 10.10 -10.98 -7.88
N GLY A 688 10.38 -10.46 -6.68
CA GLY A 688 9.40 -10.21 -5.62
C GLY A 688 8.48 -9.00 -5.81
N MET A 689 7.85 -8.83 -6.97
CA MET A 689 6.86 -7.79 -7.24
C MET A 689 5.59 -8.38 -7.83
N SER A 690 4.48 -8.24 -7.09
CA SER A 690 3.15 -8.71 -7.51
C SER A 690 2.13 -7.57 -7.60
N THR A 691 1.21 -7.69 -8.56
CA THR A 691 -0.02 -6.90 -8.64
C THR A 691 -1.28 -7.70 -8.29
N ARG A 692 -1.21 -9.03 -8.20
CA ARG A 692 -2.36 -9.94 -8.02
C ARG A 692 -2.31 -10.70 -6.69
N GLY A 693 -3.42 -11.29 -6.29
CA GLY A 693 -3.50 -12.12 -5.08
C GLY A 693 -4.63 -13.14 -5.16
N TYR A 694 -4.71 -14.03 -4.16
CA TYR A 694 -5.82 -14.96 -4.01
C TYR A 694 -6.90 -14.32 -3.16
N GLY A 695 -8.14 -14.38 -3.65
CA GLY A 695 -9.34 -13.99 -2.92
C GLY A 695 -10.23 -15.20 -2.70
N MET A 696 -11.19 -15.08 -1.79
CA MET A 696 -12.33 -15.99 -1.77
C MET A 696 -13.36 -15.47 -2.77
N ALA A 697 -13.91 -16.34 -3.61
CA ALA A 697 -14.95 -15.94 -4.57
C ALA A 697 -16.33 -16.25 -3.98
N LEU A 698 -17.26 -15.31 -4.07
CA LEU A 698 -18.65 -15.45 -3.62
C LEU A 698 -19.59 -15.38 -4.82
N GLN A 699 -20.83 -15.86 -4.65
CA GLN A 699 -21.89 -15.58 -5.63
C GLN A 699 -22.00 -14.06 -5.90
N HIS A 700 -22.25 -13.68 -7.15
CA HIS A 700 -22.34 -12.27 -7.54
C HIS A 700 -23.40 -11.53 -6.71
N GLY A 701 -23.02 -10.39 -6.12
CA GLY A 701 -23.88 -9.61 -5.22
C GLY A 701 -24.12 -10.21 -3.83
N SER A 702 -23.35 -11.22 -3.40
CA SER A 702 -23.48 -11.84 -2.07
C SER A 702 -23.32 -10.81 -0.92
N PRO A 703 -24.23 -10.79 0.07
CA PRO A 703 -24.17 -9.85 1.20
C PRO A 703 -22.93 -10.06 2.08
N TYR A 704 -22.32 -11.25 2.03
CA TYR A 704 -21.18 -11.60 2.88
C TYR A 704 -19.83 -11.08 2.36
N ARG A 705 -19.74 -10.59 1.10
CA ARG A 705 -18.46 -10.17 0.48
C ARG A 705 -17.69 -9.16 1.34
N ASP A 706 -18.39 -8.13 1.81
CA ASP A 706 -17.76 -7.04 2.56
C ASP A 706 -17.44 -7.45 4.00
N LEU A 707 -18.24 -8.34 4.59
CA LEU A 707 -18.00 -8.93 5.91
C LEU A 707 -16.75 -9.82 5.92
N PHE A 708 -16.62 -10.73 4.95
CA PHE A 708 -15.41 -11.54 4.75
C PHE A 708 -14.20 -10.64 4.45
N SER A 709 -14.36 -9.64 3.58
CA SER A 709 -13.31 -8.68 3.25
C SER A 709 -12.80 -7.90 4.47
N GLN A 710 -13.69 -7.42 5.33
CA GLN A 710 -13.32 -6.72 6.55
C GLN A 710 -12.58 -7.65 7.52
N LYS A 711 -13.02 -8.90 7.68
CA LYS A 711 -12.36 -9.85 8.60
C LYS A 711 -11.03 -10.39 8.07
N ILE A 712 -10.84 -10.53 6.76
CA ILE A 712 -9.52 -10.83 6.17
C ILE A 712 -8.53 -9.70 6.46
N LEU A 713 -8.95 -8.43 6.31
CA LEU A 713 -8.12 -7.28 6.67
C LEU A 713 -7.82 -7.22 8.18
N GLU A 714 -8.78 -7.56 9.04
CA GLU A 714 -8.59 -7.61 10.50
C GLU A 714 -7.60 -8.73 10.92
N LEU A 715 -7.60 -9.88 10.25
CA LEU A 715 -6.60 -10.94 10.44
C LEU A 715 -5.22 -10.55 9.89
N GLN A 716 -5.17 -9.71 8.85
CA GLN A 716 -3.93 -9.16 8.31
C GLN A 716 -3.31 -8.12 9.25
N GLU A 717 -4.11 -7.19 9.77
CA GLU A 717 -3.68 -6.14 10.71
C GLU A 717 -3.12 -6.71 12.02
N LYS A 718 -3.66 -7.84 12.49
CA LYS A 718 -3.15 -8.57 13.68
C LYS A 718 -1.91 -9.42 13.41
N GLY A 719 -1.57 -9.68 12.15
CA GLY A 719 -0.55 -10.66 11.77
C GLY A 719 -0.98 -12.13 11.89
N ASP A 720 -2.26 -12.41 12.14
CA ASP A 720 -2.80 -13.79 12.23
C ASP A 720 -2.56 -14.55 10.91
N LEU A 721 -2.71 -13.88 9.76
CA LEU A 721 -2.41 -14.46 8.45
C LEU A 721 -0.93 -14.81 8.26
N ASP A 722 0.00 -14.04 8.83
CA ASP A 722 1.44 -14.33 8.77
C ASP A 722 1.84 -15.51 9.67
N ILE A 723 1.13 -15.70 10.79
CA ILE A 723 1.27 -16.89 11.65
C ILE A 723 0.77 -18.13 10.90
N LEU A 724 -0.39 -18.04 10.25
CA LEU A 724 -0.91 -19.12 9.39
C LEU A 724 0.01 -19.39 8.19
N LYS A 725 0.61 -18.35 7.58
CA LYS A 725 1.59 -18.54 6.50
C LYS A 725 2.84 -19.28 6.99
N GLN A 726 3.40 -18.90 8.14
CA GLN A 726 4.59 -19.55 8.71
C GLN A 726 4.38 -21.02 9.10
N LYS A 727 3.13 -21.45 9.33
CA LYS A 727 2.77 -22.87 9.55
C LYS A 727 2.97 -23.74 8.30
N TRP A 728 2.75 -23.20 7.10
CA TRP A 728 2.84 -23.95 5.83
C TRP A 728 4.12 -23.65 5.04
N TRP A 729 4.65 -22.43 5.16
CA TRP A 729 5.94 -21.99 4.62
C TRP A 729 6.87 -21.57 5.77
N PRO A 730 7.46 -22.52 6.50
CA PRO A 730 8.38 -22.21 7.60
C PRO A 730 9.72 -21.68 7.08
N LYS A 731 10.24 -20.62 7.70
CA LYS A 731 11.57 -20.04 7.40
C LYS A 731 12.75 -21.00 7.61
N LYS A 732 12.52 -22.13 8.27
CA LYS A 732 13.45 -23.27 8.40
C LYS A 732 12.64 -24.54 8.14
N GLY A 733 12.57 -24.94 6.87
CA GLY A 733 11.90 -26.17 6.42
C GLY A 733 12.79 -27.40 6.61
N ARG A 734 12.49 -28.49 5.88
CA ARG A 734 13.44 -29.61 5.74
C ARG A 734 14.67 -29.16 4.95
N CYS A 735 14.43 -28.45 3.86
CA CYS A 735 15.45 -27.81 3.04
C CYS A 735 15.59 -26.33 3.40
N ASP A 736 16.82 -25.83 3.37
CA ASP A 736 17.11 -24.41 3.49
C ASP A 736 17.22 -23.76 2.10
N LEU A 737 16.20 -22.96 1.74
CA LEU A 737 16.20 -22.16 0.51
C LEU A 737 16.95 -20.82 0.68
N GLN A 738 17.20 -20.39 1.92
CA GLN A 738 17.88 -19.13 2.27
C GLN A 738 19.42 -19.23 2.20
N SER A 739 19.97 -20.45 2.14
CA SER A 739 21.41 -20.78 2.14
C SER A 739 22.26 -20.13 1.03
N HIS A 740 21.64 -19.42 0.09
CA HIS A 740 22.29 -18.67 -1.00
C HIS A 740 22.29 -17.15 -0.80
N MET A 741 21.63 -16.64 0.25
CA MET A 741 21.56 -15.21 0.57
C MET A 741 22.27 -14.87 1.88
N ASP A 742 22.14 -15.70 2.93
CA ASP A 742 22.89 -15.50 4.18
C ASP A 742 24.35 -15.95 4.02
N SER A 743 25.18 -15.04 3.51
CA SER A 743 26.61 -15.26 3.30
C SER A 743 27.41 -15.19 4.62
N GLN A 744 27.19 -16.15 5.52
CA GLN A 744 28.21 -16.50 6.52
C GLN A 744 29.10 -17.62 5.95
N PRO A 745 30.35 -17.32 5.55
CA PRO A 745 31.29 -18.35 5.15
C PRO A 745 31.84 -19.05 6.39
N GLU A 746 31.09 -20.00 6.95
CA GLU A 746 31.71 -21.06 7.75
C GLU A 746 32.80 -21.72 6.89
N GLY A 747 34.01 -21.84 7.45
CA GLY A 747 35.22 -22.17 6.71
C GLY A 747 35.18 -23.56 6.07
N ARG A 748 34.63 -23.66 4.85
CA ARG A 748 34.59 -24.90 4.08
C ARG A 748 35.99 -25.47 3.92
N ALA A 749 36.22 -26.66 4.48
CA ALA A 749 37.48 -27.37 4.34
C ALA A 749 37.80 -27.64 2.86
N LEU A 750 39.06 -27.39 2.45
CA LEU A 750 39.52 -27.58 1.09
C LEU A 750 39.40 -29.07 0.69
N ARG A 751 38.62 -29.36 -0.34
CA ARG A 751 38.40 -30.73 -0.83
C ARG A 751 39.61 -31.23 -1.63
N LEU A 752 39.99 -32.50 -1.44
CA LEU A 752 41.12 -33.14 -2.12
C LEU A 752 41.09 -32.98 -3.65
N HIS A 753 39.90 -33.01 -4.26
CA HIS A 753 39.70 -32.85 -5.69
C HIS A 753 40.20 -31.49 -6.24
N SER A 754 40.23 -30.43 -5.42
CA SER A 754 40.79 -29.12 -5.82
C SER A 754 42.31 -29.16 -6.03
N PHE A 755 42.99 -30.18 -5.48
CA PHE A 755 44.43 -30.42 -5.65
C PHE A 755 44.76 -31.49 -6.69
N ALA A 756 43.75 -32.15 -7.30
CA ALA A 756 43.97 -33.27 -8.22
C ALA A 756 44.90 -32.92 -9.40
N GLY A 757 44.73 -31.73 -10.00
CA GLY A 757 45.62 -31.25 -11.07
C GLY A 757 47.09 -31.11 -10.65
N VAL A 758 47.38 -30.82 -9.37
CA VAL A 758 48.74 -30.71 -8.85
C VAL A 758 49.43 -32.06 -8.82
N PHE A 759 48.74 -33.10 -8.35
CA PHE A 759 49.25 -34.47 -8.36
C PHE A 759 49.46 -35.00 -9.79
N CYS A 760 48.58 -34.64 -10.73
CA CYS A 760 48.78 -34.97 -12.15
C CYS A 760 50.03 -34.30 -12.75
N ILE A 761 50.26 -33.00 -12.46
CA ILE A 761 51.45 -32.28 -12.91
C ILE A 761 52.73 -32.87 -12.29
N LEU A 762 52.70 -33.21 -11.01
CA LEU A 762 53.82 -33.86 -10.33
C LEU A 762 54.17 -35.22 -10.95
N ALA A 763 53.16 -36.06 -11.20
CA ALA A 763 53.35 -37.36 -11.85
C ALA A 763 53.92 -37.23 -13.28
N ALA A 764 53.40 -36.27 -14.06
CA ALA A 764 53.92 -35.98 -15.40
C ALA A 764 55.38 -35.47 -15.36
N GLY A 765 55.73 -34.62 -14.40
CA GLY A 765 57.09 -34.13 -14.19
C GLY A 765 58.07 -35.23 -13.81
N LEU A 766 57.67 -36.16 -12.94
CA LEU A 766 58.48 -37.34 -12.57
C LEU A 766 58.69 -38.29 -13.76
N LEU A 767 57.65 -38.55 -14.57
CA LEU A 767 57.76 -39.34 -15.79
C LEU A 767 58.68 -38.67 -16.83
N LEU A 768 58.60 -37.35 -16.99
CA LEU A 768 59.49 -36.59 -17.87
C LEU A 768 60.95 -36.66 -17.38
N ALA A 769 61.19 -36.51 -16.07
CA ALA A 769 62.53 -36.61 -15.48
C ALA A 769 63.14 -37.99 -15.67
N LEU A 770 62.36 -39.07 -15.51
CA LEU A 770 62.78 -40.44 -15.81
C LEU A 770 63.10 -40.65 -17.29
N LEU A 771 62.28 -40.08 -18.20
CA LEU A 771 62.55 -40.12 -19.65
C LEU A 771 63.83 -39.35 -20.02
N VAL A 772 64.07 -38.17 -19.45
CA VAL A 772 65.30 -37.40 -19.67
C VAL A 772 66.50 -38.15 -19.12
N ALA A 773 66.45 -38.71 -17.92
CA ALA A 773 67.54 -39.52 -17.36
C ALA A 773 67.83 -40.78 -18.20
N ALA A 774 66.80 -41.42 -18.77
CA ALA A 774 66.97 -42.53 -19.71
C ALA A 774 67.60 -42.09 -21.04
N LEU A 775 67.24 -40.90 -21.55
CA LEU A 775 67.84 -40.33 -22.75
C LEU A 775 69.29 -39.86 -22.54
N GLU A 776 69.60 -39.26 -21.39
CA GLU A 776 70.96 -38.85 -21.02
C GLU A 776 71.88 -40.06 -20.82
N THR A 777 71.41 -41.11 -20.14
CA THR A 777 72.18 -42.36 -19.99
C THR A 777 72.37 -43.07 -21.33
N TRP A 778 71.36 -43.08 -22.22
CA TRP A 778 71.50 -43.60 -23.58
C TRP A 778 72.47 -42.78 -24.44
N TRP A 779 72.40 -41.44 -24.36
CA TRP A 779 73.28 -40.53 -25.11
C TRP A 779 74.74 -40.64 -24.66
N ASN A 780 74.98 -40.58 -23.35
CA ASN A 780 76.33 -40.71 -22.77
C ASN A 780 76.89 -42.13 -22.97
N SER A 781 76.07 -43.18 -22.90
CA SER A 781 76.50 -44.55 -23.25
C SER A 781 76.99 -44.66 -24.70
N ASN A 782 76.37 -43.92 -25.63
CA ASN A 782 76.82 -43.85 -27.02
C ASN A 782 78.06 -42.96 -27.24
N HIS A 783 78.40 -42.05 -26.33
CA HIS A 783 79.62 -41.22 -26.41
C HIS A 783 80.82 -41.87 -25.70
N CYS A 784 80.65 -42.42 -24.50
CA CYS A 784 81.70 -43.19 -23.82
C CYS A 784 82.17 -44.44 -24.59
N ARG A 785 81.40 -44.90 -25.58
CA ARG A 785 81.80 -46.01 -26.47
C ARG A 785 82.70 -45.58 -27.64
N ARG A 786 83.08 -44.30 -27.74
CA ARG A 786 83.78 -43.74 -28.92
C ARG A 786 85.21 -43.24 -28.67
N GLU A 787 85.64 -43.13 -27.41
CA GLU A 787 87.02 -42.74 -27.06
C GLU A 787 87.68 -43.71 -26.07
N GLN A 788 88.07 -44.90 -26.54
CA GLN A 788 89.35 -45.52 -26.17
C GLN A 788 89.68 -46.72 -27.08
N PRO A 789 90.83 -46.72 -27.79
CA PRO A 789 91.45 -47.95 -28.29
C PRO A 789 92.18 -48.68 -27.14
N LYS A 790 92.43 -49.98 -27.32
CA LYS A 790 93.16 -50.81 -26.33
C LYS A 790 94.67 -50.65 -26.48
N GLU A 791 95.39 -50.69 -25.35
CA GLU A 791 96.66 -51.43 -25.28
C GLU A 791 96.95 -51.97 -23.87
N ASP A 792 96.87 -53.29 -23.75
CA ASP A 792 97.56 -54.24 -22.87
C ASP A 792 98.59 -53.71 -21.83
N LYS A 793 98.34 -53.90 -20.52
CA LYS A 793 98.92 -55.01 -19.72
C LYS A 793 98.70 -54.93 -18.20
N GLU A 794 98.96 -56.05 -17.54
CA GLU A 794 99.00 -56.24 -16.08
C GLU A 794 100.07 -55.37 -15.41
N VAL A 795 99.79 -54.86 -14.20
CA VAL A 795 100.72 -54.71 -13.05
C VAL A 795 99.94 -54.21 -11.81
N ASN A 796 100.35 -54.66 -10.62
CA ASN A 796 99.97 -54.16 -9.28
C ASN A 796 98.48 -54.15 -8.87
N LEU A 797 97.89 -55.33 -8.71
CA LEU A 797 96.73 -55.52 -7.83
C LEU A 797 97.08 -55.41 -6.32
N GLU A 798 98.38 -55.38 -5.96
CA GLU A 798 98.85 -55.38 -4.56
C GLU A 798 98.95 -53.97 -3.91
N GLN A 799 99.18 -52.91 -4.69
CA GLN A 799 99.42 -51.56 -4.12
C GLN A 799 98.17 -50.85 -3.57
N VAL A 800 96.97 -51.35 -3.87
CA VAL A 800 95.71 -50.80 -3.30
C VAL A 800 95.42 -51.36 -1.91
N HIS A 801 95.75 -52.64 -1.65
CA HIS A 801 95.53 -53.27 -0.35
C HIS A 801 96.41 -52.66 0.76
N GLN A 802 97.63 -52.22 0.44
CA GLN A 802 98.54 -51.61 1.41
C GLN A 802 98.12 -50.18 1.83
N ARG A 803 97.38 -49.44 0.99
CA ARG A 803 96.88 -48.10 1.33
C ARG A 803 95.56 -48.09 2.11
N LEU A 804 94.82 -49.20 2.10
CA LEU A 804 93.60 -49.32 2.91
C LEU A 804 93.95 -49.53 4.40
N ASN A 805 95.04 -50.25 4.69
CA ASN A 805 95.50 -50.49 6.05
C ASN A 805 96.32 -49.32 6.64
N SER A 806 96.79 -48.36 5.83
CA SER A 806 97.54 -47.19 6.30
C SER A 806 96.67 -45.96 6.65
N LEU A 807 95.35 -46.14 6.73
CA LEU A 807 94.40 -45.16 7.28
C LEU A 807 93.70 -45.67 8.55
N LEU A 808 94.19 -46.79 9.11
CA LEU A 808 93.62 -47.47 10.28
C LEU A 808 94.41 -47.25 11.57
N ASP A 809 95.47 -46.42 11.54
CA ASP A 809 96.50 -46.35 12.61
C ASP A 809 97.01 -44.92 12.92
N GLU A 810 96.33 -43.86 12.44
CA GLU A 810 96.66 -42.45 12.78
C GLU A 810 95.47 -41.62 13.32
N ASP A 811 94.39 -42.25 13.78
CA ASP A 811 93.39 -41.56 14.62
C ASP A 811 93.92 -41.46 16.07
N LEU A 812 94.92 -40.59 16.25
CA LEU A 812 95.83 -40.58 17.39
C LEU A 812 95.18 -40.00 18.67
N ALA A 813 94.65 -40.91 19.48
CA ALA A 813 94.63 -40.87 20.94
C ALA A 813 94.69 -39.48 21.63
N HIS A 814 93.52 -38.88 21.88
CA HIS A 814 93.32 -38.05 23.08
C HIS A 814 92.34 -38.75 24.03
N LYS A 815 92.92 -39.50 24.97
CA LYS A 815 92.19 -40.23 26.02
C LYS A 815 91.58 -39.25 27.02
N GLN A 816 90.25 -39.14 27.06
CA GLN A 816 89.53 -38.46 28.15
C GLN A 816 89.27 -39.42 29.32
N LEU A 817 89.25 -38.87 30.53
CA LEU A 817 88.85 -39.54 31.77
C LEU A 817 87.48 -38.99 32.22
N PRO A 818 86.69 -39.72 33.05
CA PRO A 818 86.83 -41.10 33.51
C PRO A 818 85.70 -42.02 33.00
N GLY A 819 85.95 -43.33 32.91
CA GLY A 819 84.91 -44.33 32.58
C GLY A 819 84.22 -44.90 33.82
N GLN A 820 83.09 -44.32 34.24
CA GLN A 820 82.18 -44.96 35.22
C GLN A 820 81.19 -45.89 34.48
N SER A 821 81.13 -47.16 34.88
CA SER A 821 80.19 -48.14 34.30
C SER A 821 78.85 -48.11 35.04
N ILE A 822 77.80 -47.58 34.39
CA ILE A 822 76.47 -47.38 34.99
C ILE A 822 75.37 -47.97 34.08
N GLU A 823 74.62 -48.91 34.67
CA GLU A 823 73.23 -49.36 34.44
C GLU A 823 72.59 -49.36 33.04
N ILE A 824 71.84 -50.43 32.74
CA ILE A 824 71.42 -50.81 31.37
C ILE A 824 69.89 -50.75 31.21
N SER A 825 69.39 -49.88 30.32
CA SER A 825 68.05 -49.88 29.68
C SER A 825 68.12 -48.98 28.43
N ALA A 826 67.68 -49.31 27.20
CA ALA A 826 66.49 -50.04 26.70
C ALA A 826 65.19 -49.18 26.81
N LEU A 827 64.25 -49.10 25.85
CA LEU A 827 63.86 -49.85 24.63
C LEU A 827 63.31 -48.87 23.54
N ASP A 828 62.98 -49.19 22.28
CA ASP A 828 63.37 -50.24 21.30
C ASP A 828 62.71 -49.96 19.90
N ILE A 829 62.98 -50.81 18.90
CA ILE A 829 62.26 -51.12 17.64
C ILE A 829 60.75 -50.77 17.65
N GLY A 830 60.08 -50.32 16.58
CA GLY A 830 60.31 -50.47 15.14
C GLY A 830 59.21 -51.38 14.51
N SER A 831 58.75 -51.07 13.28
CA SER A 831 57.69 -51.79 12.53
C SER A 831 56.27 -51.81 13.13
N MET A 832 55.23 -51.71 12.29
CA MET A 832 53.82 -51.84 12.74
C MET A 832 52.90 -52.41 11.64
N GLN A 833 52.69 -53.73 11.67
CA GLN A 833 51.51 -54.51 11.24
C GLN A 833 51.86 -56.01 11.34
N PRO A 834 50.90 -56.96 11.45
CA PRO A 834 49.45 -56.80 11.26
C PRO A 834 48.51 -57.41 12.35
N SER A 835 47.23 -57.05 12.23
CA SER A 835 46.01 -57.89 12.44
C SER A 835 45.58 -58.45 13.82
N GLN A 836 44.26 -58.39 14.05
CA GLN A 836 43.42 -59.23 14.96
C GLN A 836 43.57 -59.01 16.49
N SER A 837 42.54 -59.18 17.35
CA SER A 837 41.08 -59.38 17.16
C SER A 837 40.26 -59.19 18.48
N LEU A 838 38.94 -58.95 18.33
CA LEU A 838 37.81 -59.28 19.24
C LEU A 838 37.74 -58.76 20.72
N GLU A 839 36.53 -58.28 21.08
CA GLU A 839 35.77 -58.53 22.35
C GLU A 839 36.32 -58.08 23.74
N VAL A 840 35.55 -57.88 24.84
CA VAL A 840 34.12 -57.52 25.16
C VAL A 840 34.04 -57.15 26.68
N LEU A 841 32.93 -56.51 27.17
CA LEU A 841 32.61 -56.22 28.60
C LEU A 841 33.52 -55.17 29.33
N SER A 842 33.11 -54.42 30.37
CA SER A 842 31.77 -54.16 30.98
C SER A 842 31.69 -52.90 31.87
N ALA A 843 30.50 -52.27 31.86
CA ALA A 843 29.74 -51.75 33.03
C ALA A 843 30.20 -50.52 33.89
N ARG A 844 29.20 -49.63 34.11
CA ARG A 844 28.89 -48.81 35.30
C ARG A 844 29.75 -47.55 35.60
N ASP A 845 29.20 -46.49 36.22
CA ASP A 845 27.88 -46.28 36.87
C ASP A 845 27.23 -44.89 36.59
N TYR A 846 25.95 -44.75 36.93
CA TYR A 846 25.16 -43.49 37.03
C TYR A 846 25.38 -42.83 38.44
N PRO A 847 24.97 -41.57 38.79
CA PRO A 847 23.64 -41.01 38.50
C PRO A 847 23.39 -39.46 38.45
N THR A 848 22.13 -39.12 38.15
CA THR A 848 21.31 -37.96 38.63
C THR A 848 21.61 -36.49 38.29
N HIS A 849 20.79 -35.96 37.37
CA HIS A 849 19.74 -34.93 37.59
C HIS A 849 20.01 -33.44 37.94
N ARG A 850 19.09 -32.63 37.35
CA ARG A 850 18.68 -31.22 37.62
C ARG A 850 19.49 -30.12 36.92
N GLY A 851 18.74 -29.06 36.58
CA GLY A 851 19.12 -28.02 35.60
C GLY A 851 19.58 -26.70 36.21
N PRO A 852 19.55 -25.61 35.42
CA PRO A 852 20.43 -24.44 35.57
C PRO A 852 20.00 -23.46 36.68
N PRO A 853 20.92 -22.57 37.08
CA PRO A 853 20.71 -21.16 36.70
C PRO A 853 22.04 -20.55 36.12
N PRO A 854 22.40 -19.24 36.19
CA PRO A 854 22.90 -18.55 34.99
C PRO A 854 24.38 -18.11 35.09
N LEU A 855 24.99 -17.80 33.95
CA LEU A 855 26.31 -17.14 33.90
C LEU A 855 26.17 -15.61 33.86
N SER A 856 26.53 -14.97 34.96
CA SER A 856 26.81 -13.54 35.01
C SER A 856 28.29 -13.26 34.74
N VAL A 857 28.55 -12.48 33.67
CA VAL A 857 29.55 -11.41 33.59
C VAL A 857 30.79 -11.50 34.50
N THR A 858 31.99 -11.58 33.89
CA THR A 858 33.01 -10.53 34.09
C THR A 858 34.07 -10.49 33.00
N THR A 859 34.28 -9.29 32.47
CA THR A 859 35.39 -8.89 31.58
C THR A 859 36.58 -8.40 32.39
N PHE A 860 37.80 -8.44 31.82
CA PHE A 860 38.91 -7.60 32.27
C PHE A 860 39.64 -6.95 31.08
N LEU A 861 39.64 -5.59 31.06
CA LEU A 861 40.73 -4.67 30.62
C LEU A 861 41.21 -4.73 29.14
N GLN A 862 41.76 -3.71 28.48
CA GLN A 862 41.97 -2.25 28.64
C GLN A 862 42.36 -1.70 27.23
N GLU A 863 42.40 -0.41 26.84
CA GLU A 863 42.09 0.93 27.39
C GLU A 863 41.84 1.86 26.16
N GLY A 864 41.20 3.05 26.20
CA GLY A 864 40.66 3.83 27.31
C GLY A 864 39.96 5.14 26.89
N HIS A 865 39.52 5.86 27.93
CA HIS A 865 39.17 7.29 28.05
C HIS A 865 38.35 8.01 26.94
N GLY A 866 37.25 8.71 27.25
CA GLY A 866 36.53 8.80 28.54
C GLY A 866 35.61 10.04 28.67
N ALA A 867 34.41 9.82 29.23
CA ALA A 867 33.44 10.79 29.80
C ALA A 867 33.04 12.05 28.96
N GLY A 868 31.78 12.48 28.88
CA GLY A 868 30.47 12.08 29.44
C GLY A 868 29.42 13.06 28.88
N ARG A 869 28.11 13.04 29.19
CA ARG A 869 27.26 12.32 30.15
C ARG A 869 25.84 12.23 29.55
N THR A 870 24.92 11.45 30.14
CA THR A 870 23.57 11.19 29.58
C THR A 870 22.42 11.84 30.37
N LEU A 871 21.26 11.98 29.70
CA LEU A 871 19.88 12.16 30.23
C LEU A 871 19.53 13.47 30.97
N GLY A 872 18.30 13.98 30.77
CA GLY A 872 17.69 15.03 31.61
C GLY A 872 16.57 15.83 30.95
N ALA A 873 15.34 15.67 31.44
CA ALA A 873 14.09 16.24 30.91
C ALA A 873 13.86 17.76 31.11
N ALA A 874 12.69 18.21 30.62
CA ALA A 874 11.87 19.37 31.06
C ALA A 874 12.06 20.77 30.41
N ALA A 875 10.95 21.20 29.77
CA ALA A 875 10.31 22.52 29.71
C ALA A 875 11.09 23.86 29.92
N GLY A 876 10.78 24.84 29.05
CA GLY A 876 10.54 26.23 29.54
C GLY A 876 11.09 27.42 28.74
N ARG A 877 10.24 28.01 27.88
CA ARG A 877 10.06 29.47 27.58
C ARG A 877 11.26 30.44 27.31
N THR A 878 10.98 31.33 26.34
CA THR A 878 11.28 32.79 26.27
C THR A 878 12.66 33.36 25.84
N LEU A 879 12.59 34.25 24.81
CA LEU A 879 13.43 35.44 24.51
C LEU A 879 14.89 35.23 24.03
N ALA A 880 15.54 36.14 23.28
CA ALA A 880 15.11 37.16 22.29
C ALA A 880 16.33 37.83 21.58
N LEU A 881 16.11 38.38 20.36
CA LEU A 881 16.90 39.47 19.71
C LEU A 881 18.37 39.14 19.30
N PRO A 882 19.09 40.00 18.53
CA PRO A 882 18.71 41.30 17.93
C PRO A 882 18.84 41.43 16.38
N LEU A 883 18.51 42.63 15.90
CA LEU A 883 18.42 43.08 14.50
C LEU A 883 19.79 43.36 13.83
N SER A 884 19.78 43.55 12.50
CA SER A 884 20.49 44.66 11.84
C SER A 884 19.76 45.12 10.57
N SER A 885 19.85 46.42 10.25
CA SER A 885 19.25 47.11 9.08
C SER A 885 20.38 47.69 8.19
N ALA A 886 20.19 48.30 7.01
CA ALA A 886 19.00 48.70 6.22
C ALA A 886 19.24 48.34 4.72
N THR A 887 18.77 48.97 3.61
CA THR A 887 18.08 50.25 3.32
C THR A 887 17.30 50.16 1.97
N MET A 888 16.81 51.28 1.44
CA MET A 888 16.15 51.49 0.12
C MET A 888 16.70 52.81 -0.49
N PRO A 889 16.70 53.06 -1.83
CA PRO A 889 15.50 53.63 -2.47
C PRO A 889 15.27 53.44 -4.01
N SER A 890 13.98 53.29 -4.39
CA SER A 890 13.22 53.87 -5.54
C SER A 890 13.77 54.05 -6.98
N ILE A 891 12.93 53.77 -7.99
CA ILE A 891 12.43 54.73 -9.04
C ILE A 891 11.21 54.15 -9.82
N ARG A 892 10.54 54.95 -10.69
CA ARG A 892 9.13 54.81 -11.15
C ARG A 892 8.85 54.15 -12.52
N CYS A 893 7.78 53.34 -12.55
CA CYS A 893 6.64 53.23 -13.51
C CYS A 893 6.75 53.61 -15.02
N LYS A 894 6.25 52.72 -15.93
CA LYS A 894 4.98 52.90 -16.71
C LYS A 894 4.58 51.73 -17.67
N HIS A 895 3.31 51.73 -18.11
CA HIS A 895 2.68 50.86 -19.15
C HIS A 895 3.40 50.95 -20.52
N ARG A 896 3.28 50.03 -21.50
CA ARG A 896 2.07 49.54 -22.23
C ARG A 896 2.49 48.50 -23.30
N ALA A 897 1.55 47.73 -23.87
CA ALA A 897 1.80 46.73 -24.93
C ALA A 897 1.82 47.30 -26.37
N PRO A 898 2.37 46.54 -27.35
CA PRO A 898 1.79 46.48 -28.70
C PRO A 898 1.64 45.05 -29.26
N ASN A 899 0.88 44.91 -30.35
CA ASN A 899 0.66 43.67 -31.13
C ASN A 899 1.49 43.67 -32.44
N GLY A 900 1.68 42.50 -33.07
CA GLY A 900 1.66 42.38 -34.55
C GLY A 900 2.80 41.61 -35.24
N GLY A 901 2.44 40.84 -36.29
CA GLY A 901 3.33 40.03 -37.15
C GLY A 901 3.06 38.52 -37.01
N LEU A 902 2.21 37.84 -37.78
CA LEU A 902 1.63 38.03 -39.12
C LEU A 902 2.56 37.62 -40.29
N PHE A 903 2.33 36.41 -40.84
CA PHE A 903 2.73 35.99 -42.20
C PHE A 903 1.52 36.00 -43.15
N ARG A 904 1.76 35.96 -44.46
CA ARG A 904 0.83 36.31 -45.56
C ARG A 904 1.10 35.32 -46.72
N GLN A 905 0.17 34.76 -47.48
CA GLN A 905 -0.72 35.37 -48.49
C GLN A 905 -1.73 34.32 -49.03
N SER A 906 -3.04 34.61 -49.12
CA SER A 906 -3.79 34.91 -50.38
C SER A 906 -4.51 33.66 -51.00
N PRO A 907 -5.42 33.77 -52.01
CA PRO A 907 -6.87 33.72 -51.70
C PRO A 907 -7.73 32.87 -52.68
N VAL A 908 -9.07 32.88 -52.53
CA VAL A 908 -10.11 33.13 -53.60
C VAL A 908 -11.50 32.51 -53.28
N LYS A 909 -12.56 33.24 -53.69
CA LYS A 909 -14.00 32.87 -53.84
C LYS A 909 -14.89 32.67 -52.60
N THR A 910 -15.87 33.57 -52.49
CA THR A 910 -17.18 33.40 -51.84
C THR A 910 -18.13 32.58 -52.76
N PRO A 911 -19.27 32.04 -52.25
CA PRO A 911 -20.48 32.87 -52.18
C PRO A 911 -21.36 32.66 -50.90
N MET A 912 -22.25 33.63 -50.67
CA MET A 912 -23.53 33.49 -49.96
C MET A 912 -24.67 33.65 -51.00
N PRO A 913 -25.97 33.40 -50.72
CA PRO A 913 -26.59 33.10 -49.43
C PRO A 913 -27.58 31.89 -49.45
N MET A 914 -28.17 31.58 -48.28
CA MET A 914 -29.64 31.49 -48.19
C MET A 914 -30.12 31.68 -46.74
N SER A 915 -31.26 32.34 -46.58
CA SER A 915 -31.96 32.54 -45.30
C SER A 915 -33.28 31.76 -45.30
N TYR A 916 -33.74 31.37 -44.11
CA TYR A 916 -35.09 30.83 -43.90
C TYR A 916 -35.80 31.62 -42.80
N GLN A 917 -37.06 31.97 -43.04
CA GLN A 917 -37.91 32.65 -42.06
C GLN A 917 -38.69 31.61 -41.23
N PRO A 918 -38.91 31.83 -39.92
CA PRO A 918 -40.02 31.23 -39.21
C PRO A 918 -41.32 31.98 -39.53
N VAL A 919 -42.42 31.24 -39.72
CA VAL A 919 -43.78 31.77 -39.91
C VAL A 919 -44.52 31.72 -38.55
N PRO A 920 -45.31 32.75 -38.16
CA PRO A 920 -45.83 32.86 -36.80
C PRO A 920 -47.06 31.97 -36.53
N GLY A 921 -47.10 31.39 -35.33
CA GLY A 921 -48.30 30.78 -34.73
C GLY A 921 -48.93 31.69 -33.67
N GLY A 922 -50.27 31.74 -33.62
CA GLY A 922 -51.04 32.57 -32.69
C GLY A 922 -51.13 32.02 -31.25
N PRO A 923 -51.77 32.77 -30.33
CA PRO A 923 -51.56 32.63 -28.88
C PRO A 923 -52.74 32.00 -28.10
N ILE A 924 -52.58 31.95 -26.76
CA ILE A 924 -53.58 31.67 -25.70
C ILE A 924 -53.89 30.16 -25.51
N PRO A 925 -54.08 29.64 -24.26
CA PRO A 925 -54.24 30.36 -22.99
C PRO A 925 -53.10 30.21 -21.96
N GLU A 926 -53.06 31.16 -21.02
CA GLU A 926 -52.26 31.11 -19.81
C GLU A 926 -52.87 30.11 -18.80
N ALA A 927 -52.03 29.29 -18.15
CA ALA A 927 -52.46 28.38 -17.09
C ALA A 927 -52.38 29.08 -15.73
N SER A 928 -53.56 29.37 -15.17
CA SER A 928 -53.84 30.00 -13.87
C SER A 928 -52.78 29.80 -12.76
N GLU A 929 -52.26 30.90 -12.22
CA GLU A 929 -51.59 30.93 -10.91
C GLU A 929 -52.59 30.67 -9.77
N PRO A 930 -52.28 29.81 -8.78
CA PRO A 930 -53.12 29.62 -7.60
C PRO A 930 -52.78 30.63 -6.48
N SER A 931 -52.82 31.94 -6.77
CA SER A 931 -52.47 33.02 -5.83
C SER A 931 -53.56 33.34 -4.78
N HIS A 932 -54.23 32.31 -4.25
CA HIS A 932 -55.29 32.41 -3.23
C HIS A 932 -54.75 32.64 -1.81
N GLY A 933 -54.24 33.85 -1.57
CA GLY A 933 -53.98 34.35 -0.21
C GLY A 933 -55.29 34.66 0.54
N THR A 934 -55.82 33.71 1.31
CA THR A 934 -56.97 33.93 2.19
C THR A 934 -56.55 34.73 3.44
N SER A 935 -56.99 35.99 3.52
CA SER A 935 -56.89 36.80 4.74
C SER A 935 -58.04 36.49 5.70
N ILE A 936 -57.71 36.20 6.96
CA ILE A 936 -58.56 36.45 8.13
C ILE A 936 -58.05 37.75 8.76
#